data_AF-A0A970EQF5-F1
#
_entry.id   AF-A0A970EQF5-F1
#
_cell.length_a   1.000
_cell.length_b   1.000
_cell.length_c   1.000
_cell.angle_alpha   90.00
_cell.angle_beta   90.00
_cell.angle_gamma   90.00
#
_symmetry.space_group_name_H-M   'P 1'
#
loop_
_entity.id
_entity.type
_entity.pdbx_description
1 polymer ?
#
loop_
_entity_poly.entity_id
_entity_poly.type
_entity_poly.pdbx_seq_one_letter_code
_entity_poly.pdbx_strand_id
1 'polypeptide(L)'
;MAKKTGPYLRSPVTIESVMKDVLISLIPALAAGVIFFGFRALLVVLLSTLTAMVTEMLILRRPFTGKGLFGDGSAAVTGVLLGLILPSTTAWWIPVVGAFLAIALVKLPFGGLGYNIFNPALGARAILLLAFTSQMVRFAVPFDSVTGATPLLTMTKFDWSLIWGNVGGSIGETSVIAIVLGAAYLLYKSHIDWRVPAGYVGAAFIAAILWGLNPWITIFAGGLLFGAVFMATDMVTSPVTPTGQLIFGIGCGFLTVFIRKFTSLPEGVTFAILVMNALVPLLDRLTVPLRFGVGVPREQRFQGTAAGIAIAMAAFFLVFAIVGPEREAQPVISGGNYLPIADLVGSTSYEIEDIGGTRYYTVRDDEGNLQAAAFVGEQRGFNDVIRFLVALDDQHAITSLQILEHKEDPGLGARVVQPSFLEQFVGLDANSAFALGTDIDGVSGATISSRAVATGVRRSLEGFMNAFFPVTEAAAGWADGTYTGEADSFGGKLAVEVTVSGGKIADVEVTSHSDTPGISDGALSNIPGRIVAANSPAVDIVSGATFTSEAIMKAVENALVGAEIGAEPAWADGTYTGTGTGFGGPITVEVTVSAGKIAAVEIVAHSDTPGISDPAIKDMPGRIVAANSAQVDVVSGATYTSKGIIEAVENALAQGMKAAAEPAPALD
;
A
#
# COMPACT_ATOMS: atom_id res chain seq x y z
N MET A 1 64.02 49.80 5.46
CA MET A 1 64.39 48.44 5.02
C MET A 1 63.26 47.85 4.19
N ALA A 2 63.44 47.69 2.88
CA ALA A 2 62.49 46.94 2.06
C ALA A 2 62.51 45.48 2.51
N LYS A 3 61.37 44.98 3.00
CA LYS A 3 61.21 43.60 3.48
C LYS A 3 61.35 42.68 2.25
N LYS A 4 62.56 42.19 1.96
CA LYS A 4 62.78 41.14 0.97
C LYS A 4 62.09 39.87 1.47
N THR A 5 60.93 39.55 0.90
CA THR A 5 60.30 38.25 1.09
C THR A 5 61.18 37.17 0.45
N GLY A 6 61.30 36.02 1.10
CA GLY A 6 62.09 34.90 0.58
C GLY A 6 61.61 34.41 -0.80
N PRO A 7 62.44 33.73 -1.58
CA PRO A 7 62.07 33.22 -2.90
C PRO A 7 61.13 32.02 -2.74
N TYR A 8 59.82 32.25 -2.72
CA TYR A 8 58.83 31.20 -2.83
C TYR A 8 58.56 30.92 -4.32
N LEU A 9 58.83 29.70 -4.77
CA LEU A 9 58.36 29.22 -6.08
C LEU A 9 56.83 29.20 -6.05
N ARG A 10 56.18 30.07 -6.82
CA ARG A 10 54.72 30.06 -6.95
C ARG A 10 54.30 28.89 -7.82
N SER A 11 53.48 28.00 -7.28
CA SER A 11 52.82 26.97 -8.09
C SER A 11 51.79 27.63 -9.01
N PRO A 12 51.66 27.18 -10.28
CA PRO A 12 50.60 27.65 -11.17
C PRO A 12 49.21 27.13 -10.78
N VAL A 13 49.12 26.13 -9.87
CA VAL A 13 47.86 25.51 -9.46
C VAL A 13 47.13 26.39 -8.44
N THR A 14 45.88 26.74 -8.74
CA THR A 14 45.00 27.51 -7.85
C THR A 14 43.76 26.70 -7.48
N ILE A 15 43.09 27.05 -6.38
CA ILE A 15 41.82 26.40 -6.00
C ILE A 15 40.79 26.54 -7.12
N GLU A 16 40.71 27.72 -7.73
CA GLU A 16 39.80 27.99 -8.84
C GLU A 16 40.10 27.11 -10.07
N SER A 17 41.38 26.84 -10.39
CA SER A 17 41.73 25.94 -11.49
C SER A 17 41.30 24.50 -11.21
N VAL A 18 41.52 24.04 -9.98
CA VAL A 18 41.12 22.69 -9.53
C VAL A 18 39.60 22.53 -9.58
N MET A 19 38.84 23.50 -9.05
CA MET A 19 37.37 23.45 -9.06
C MET A 19 36.80 23.48 -10.48
N LYS A 20 37.42 24.23 -11.40
CA LYS A 20 37.05 24.20 -12.83
C LYS A 20 37.30 22.83 -13.46
N ASP A 21 38.43 22.20 -13.17
CA ASP A 21 38.72 20.86 -13.66
C ASP A 21 37.72 19.81 -13.13
N VAL A 22 37.24 19.97 -11.88
CA VAL A 22 36.16 19.14 -11.32
C VAL A 22 34.82 19.41 -12.01
N LEU A 23 34.47 20.66 -12.31
CA LEU A 23 33.25 20.96 -13.07
C LEU A 23 33.30 20.36 -14.48
N ILE A 24 34.46 20.41 -15.13
CA ILE A 24 34.67 19.82 -16.46
C ILE A 24 34.49 18.30 -16.44
N SER A 25 35.00 17.63 -15.39
CA SER A 25 34.89 16.17 -15.28
C SER A 25 33.46 15.69 -15.01
N LEU A 26 32.58 16.55 -14.50
CA LEU A 26 31.16 16.24 -14.28
C LEU A 26 30.29 16.44 -15.54
N ILE A 27 30.80 17.11 -16.58
CA ILE A 27 30.06 17.36 -17.82
C ILE A 27 29.57 16.08 -18.50
N PRO A 28 30.38 15.00 -18.64
CA PRO A 28 29.89 13.75 -19.24
C PRO A 28 28.70 13.16 -18.49
N ALA A 29 28.75 13.13 -17.15
CA ALA A 29 27.66 12.60 -16.31
C ALA A 29 26.40 13.48 -16.41
N LEU A 30 26.56 14.81 -16.42
CA LEU A 30 25.47 15.75 -16.64
C LEU A 30 24.84 15.56 -18.03
N ALA A 31 25.67 15.47 -19.08
CA ALA A 31 25.19 15.28 -20.44
C ALA A 31 24.40 13.97 -20.60
N ALA A 32 24.93 12.87 -20.04
CA ALA A 32 24.21 11.60 -19.99
C ALA A 32 22.86 11.75 -19.27
N GLY A 33 22.85 12.31 -18.06
CA GLY A 33 21.61 12.52 -17.30
C GLY A 33 20.57 13.37 -18.04
N VAL A 34 21.00 14.41 -18.77
CA VAL A 34 20.10 15.24 -19.59
C VAL A 34 19.59 14.51 -20.83
N ILE A 35 20.41 13.66 -21.46
CA ILE A 35 19.97 12.83 -22.60
C ILE A 35 18.91 11.81 -22.15
N PHE A 36 19.11 11.18 -21.00
CA PHE A 36 18.24 10.11 -20.48
C PHE A 36 16.94 10.62 -19.84
N PHE A 37 17.00 11.70 -19.07
CA PHE A 37 15.85 12.24 -18.31
C PHE A 37 15.29 13.55 -18.86
N GLY A 38 15.88 14.08 -19.94
CA GLY A 38 15.44 15.29 -20.62
C GLY A 38 15.66 16.58 -19.84
N PHE A 39 14.87 17.60 -20.18
CA PHE A 39 15.05 18.97 -19.70
C PHE A 39 14.87 19.13 -18.18
N ARG A 40 14.06 18.27 -17.54
CA ARG A 40 13.85 18.33 -16.08
C ARG A 40 15.13 18.09 -15.30
N ALA A 41 15.96 17.13 -15.73
CA ALA A 41 17.25 16.88 -15.08
C ALA A 41 18.18 18.10 -15.15
N LEU A 42 18.21 18.79 -16.30
CA LEU A 42 18.96 20.03 -16.45
C LEU A 42 18.47 21.12 -15.48
N LEU A 43 17.15 21.27 -15.34
CA LEU A 43 16.56 22.24 -14.41
C LEU A 43 16.94 21.94 -12.95
N VAL A 44 16.88 20.67 -12.52
CA VAL A 44 17.25 20.28 -11.15
C VAL A 44 18.70 20.64 -10.84
N VAL A 45 19.62 20.29 -11.73
CA VAL A 45 21.06 20.60 -11.57
C VAL A 45 21.31 22.10 -11.61
N LEU A 46 20.67 22.83 -12.53
CA LEU A 46 20.83 24.27 -12.67
C LEU A 46 20.29 25.01 -11.45
N LEU A 47 19.10 24.66 -10.95
CA LEU A 47 18.52 25.25 -9.75
C LEU A 47 19.41 25.02 -8.53
N SER A 48 19.87 23.78 -8.33
CA SER A 48 20.76 23.45 -7.20
C SER A 48 22.08 24.24 -7.27
N THR A 49 22.68 24.31 -8.46
CA THR A 49 23.94 25.04 -8.69
C THR A 49 23.79 26.54 -8.45
N LEU A 50 22.76 27.16 -9.04
CA LEU A 50 22.51 28.57 -8.88
C LEU A 50 22.22 28.94 -7.42
N THR A 51 21.38 28.15 -6.74
CA THR A 51 21.06 28.39 -5.33
C THR A 51 22.29 28.25 -4.44
N ALA A 52 23.16 27.27 -4.67
CA ALA A 52 24.40 27.11 -3.91
C ALA A 52 25.32 28.34 -4.07
N MET A 53 25.54 28.78 -5.31
CA MET A 53 26.38 29.95 -5.63
C MET A 53 25.82 31.24 -5.02
N VAL A 54 24.51 31.47 -5.15
CA VAL A 54 23.84 32.64 -4.57
C VAL A 54 23.89 32.62 -3.05
N THR A 55 23.63 31.46 -2.43
CA THR A 55 23.65 31.32 -0.96
C THR A 55 25.04 31.65 -0.41
N GLU A 56 26.10 31.13 -1.04
CA GLU A 56 27.47 31.42 -0.60
C GLU A 56 27.82 32.90 -0.80
N MET A 57 27.47 33.48 -1.95
CA MET A 57 27.69 34.90 -2.25
C MET A 57 27.00 35.80 -1.22
N LEU A 58 25.75 35.50 -0.85
CA LEU A 58 24.97 36.27 0.13
C LEU A 58 25.55 36.18 1.54
N ILE A 59 25.87 34.97 2.02
CA ILE A 59 26.38 34.77 3.38
C ILE A 59 27.78 35.38 3.53
N LEU A 60 28.64 35.22 2.52
CA LEU A 60 29.98 35.83 2.50
C LEU A 60 29.97 37.32 2.11
N ARG A 61 28.79 37.90 1.84
CA ARG A 61 28.61 39.30 1.42
C ARG A 61 29.52 39.70 0.26
N ARG A 62 29.72 38.79 -0.69
CA ARG A 62 30.50 39.05 -1.91
C ARG A 62 29.73 40.04 -2.81
N PRO A 63 30.43 40.88 -3.60
CA PRO A 63 29.77 41.81 -4.51
C PRO A 63 28.92 41.06 -5.55
N PHE A 64 27.78 41.66 -5.94
CA PHE A 64 26.88 41.16 -7.00
C PHE A 64 27.50 41.31 -8.40
N THR A 65 28.63 40.64 -8.61
CA THR A 65 29.38 40.60 -9.87
C THR A 65 29.57 39.13 -10.25
N GLY A 66 29.72 38.82 -11.54
CA GLY A 66 29.98 37.43 -11.98
C GLY A 66 31.16 36.75 -11.25
N LYS A 67 32.22 37.51 -10.91
CA LYS A 67 33.33 37.02 -10.08
C LYS A 67 32.94 36.77 -8.62
N GLY A 68 32.03 37.57 -8.07
CA GLY A 68 31.52 37.36 -6.70
C GLY A 68 30.58 36.17 -6.60
N LEU A 69 29.80 35.90 -7.66
CA LEU A 69 28.91 34.75 -7.76
C LEU A 69 29.69 33.43 -7.94
N PHE A 70 30.71 33.41 -8.82
CA PHE A 70 31.53 32.22 -9.03
C PHE A 70 32.52 31.98 -7.88
N GLY A 71 33.05 33.05 -7.28
CA GLY A 71 33.95 32.96 -6.13
C GLY A 71 35.19 32.11 -6.44
N ASP A 72 35.38 31.07 -5.62
CA ASP A 72 36.43 30.05 -5.77
C ASP A 72 35.98 28.82 -6.59
N GLY A 73 34.73 28.80 -7.06
CA GLY A 73 34.13 27.71 -7.83
C GLY A 73 33.57 26.56 -7.01
N SER A 74 33.80 26.53 -5.70
CA SER A 74 33.43 25.37 -4.88
C SER A 74 31.94 25.25 -4.58
N ALA A 75 31.22 26.38 -4.44
CA ALA A 75 29.76 26.36 -4.31
C ALA A 75 29.10 25.80 -5.58
N ALA A 76 29.65 26.11 -6.76
CA ALA A 76 29.17 25.54 -8.01
C ALA A 76 29.36 24.02 -8.05
N VAL A 77 30.54 23.52 -7.65
CA VAL A 77 30.79 22.07 -7.54
C VAL A 77 29.82 21.41 -6.57
N THR A 78 29.60 21.99 -5.38
CA THR A 78 28.64 21.47 -4.40
C THR A 78 27.22 21.38 -4.97
N GLY A 79 26.75 22.43 -5.66
CA GLY A 79 25.40 22.44 -6.23
C GLY A 79 25.25 21.51 -7.44
N VAL A 80 26.27 21.38 -8.29
CA VAL A 80 26.25 20.39 -9.40
C VAL A 80 26.21 18.97 -8.84
N LEU A 81 27.08 18.65 -7.87
CA LEU A 81 27.09 17.33 -7.23
C LEU A 81 25.76 17.03 -6.55
N LEU A 82 25.19 17.98 -5.81
CA LEU A 82 23.88 17.82 -5.18
C LEU A 82 22.77 17.61 -6.22
N GLY A 83 22.77 18.37 -7.32
CA GLY A 83 21.79 18.19 -8.38
C GLY A 83 21.89 16.81 -9.05
N LEU A 84 23.12 16.33 -9.30
CA LEU A 84 23.36 15.04 -9.95
C LEU A 84 22.95 13.84 -9.09
N ILE A 85 22.95 13.98 -7.77
CA ILE A 85 22.56 12.92 -6.83
C ILE A 85 21.08 12.96 -6.45
N LEU A 86 20.29 13.86 -7.04
CA LEU A 86 18.85 13.90 -6.87
C LEU A 86 18.12 13.19 -8.02
N PRO A 87 16.92 12.64 -7.77
CA PRO A 87 16.04 12.16 -8.84
C PRO A 87 15.63 13.29 -9.80
N SER A 88 15.38 12.94 -11.07
CA SER A 88 14.89 13.89 -12.09
C SER A 88 13.41 14.26 -11.93
N THR A 89 12.68 13.48 -11.12
CA THR A 89 11.25 13.62 -10.80
C THR A 89 10.99 14.57 -9.63
N THR A 90 12.04 14.95 -8.90
CA THR A 90 11.94 15.72 -7.67
C THR A 90 11.36 17.12 -7.95
N ALA A 91 10.53 17.62 -7.03
CA ALA A 91 9.96 18.96 -7.14
C ALA A 91 11.06 20.04 -7.17
N TRP A 92 10.85 21.11 -7.94
CA TRP A 92 11.84 22.15 -8.21
C TRP A 92 12.38 22.87 -6.96
N TRP A 93 11.62 22.89 -5.86
CA TRP A 93 12.00 23.55 -4.61
C TRP A 93 12.95 22.71 -3.74
N ILE A 94 12.95 21.37 -3.88
CA ILE A 94 13.85 20.49 -3.11
C ILE A 94 15.33 20.76 -3.41
N PRO A 95 15.80 20.81 -4.68
CA PRO A 95 17.20 21.12 -4.96
C PRO A 95 17.60 22.52 -4.46
N VAL A 96 16.65 23.47 -4.40
CA VAL A 96 16.86 24.81 -3.83
C VAL A 96 17.09 24.73 -2.33
N VAL A 97 16.19 24.07 -1.59
CA VAL A 97 16.33 23.88 -0.13
C VAL A 97 17.61 23.11 0.19
N GLY A 98 17.88 22.02 -0.53
CA GLY A 98 19.09 21.23 -0.35
C GLY A 98 20.37 22.03 -0.57
N ALA A 99 20.44 22.80 -1.66
CA ALA A 99 21.61 23.62 -1.97
C ALA A 99 21.83 24.71 -0.93
N PHE A 100 20.75 25.32 -0.43
CA PHE A 100 20.83 26.27 0.67
C PHE A 100 21.39 25.60 1.93
N LEU A 101 20.87 24.43 2.33
CA LEU A 101 21.34 23.69 3.50
C LEU A 101 22.80 23.24 3.37
N ALA A 102 23.21 22.77 2.18
CA ALA A 102 24.58 22.37 1.89
C ALA A 102 25.57 23.49 2.23
N ILE A 103 25.26 24.71 1.78
CA ILE A 103 26.14 25.86 1.98
C ILE A 103 25.99 26.45 3.39
N ALA A 104 24.76 26.76 3.80
CA ALA A 104 24.47 27.51 5.01
C ALA A 104 24.69 26.69 6.30
N LEU A 105 24.47 25.38 6.27
CA LEU A 105 24.53 24.51 7.46
C LEU A 105 25.77 23.60 7.45
N VAL A 106 26.12 23.02 6.31
CA VAL A 106 27.18 22.01 6.26
C VAL A 106 28.55 22.60 5.93
N LYS A 107 28.63 23.65 5.10
CA LYS A 107 29.90 24.20 4.62
C LYS A 107 30.39 25.41 5.41
N LEU A 108 29.58 26.47 5.47
CA LEU A 108 30.03 27.78 5.98
C LEU A 108 30.18 27.85 7.51
N PRO A 109 29.36 27.18 8.36
CA PRO A 109 29.50 27.26 9.81
C PRO A 109 30.87 26.80 10.33
N PHE A 110 31.54 25.92 9.59
CA PHE A 110 32.87 25.41 9.94
C PHE A 110 34.03 26.26 9.40
N GLY A 111 33.75 27.35 8.66
CA GLY A 111 34.77 28.23 8.10
C GLY A 111 34.91 28.18 6.58
N GLY A 112 34.06 27.43 5.88
CA GLY A 112 34.06 27.34 4.42
C GLY A 112 35.04 26.30 3.88
N LEU A 113 35.58 26.55 2.68
CA LEU A 113 36.49 25.61 2.01
C LEU A 113 37.74 25.33 2.86
N GLY A 114 38.07 24.04 2.97
CA GLY A 114 39.24 23.57 3.71
C GLY A 114 38.98 23.29 5.20
N TYR A 115 37.80 23.66 5.71
CA TYR A 115 37.42 23.44 7.10
C TYR A 115 36.13 22.63 7.27
N ASN A 116 35.44 22.29 6.18
CA ASN A 116 34.23 21.47 6.25
C ASN A 116 34.59 20.02 6.66
N ILE A 117 33.96 19.56 7.75
CA ILE A 117 34.15 18.19 8.29
C ILE A 117 33.51 17.16 7.36
N PHE A 118 32.36 17.51 6.78
CA PHE A 118 31.57 16.64 5.92
C PHE A 118 31.50 17.19 4.50
N ASN A 119 31.31 16.29 3.54
CA ASN A 119 31.03 16.66 2.16
C ASN A 119 29.68 17.42 2.13
N PRO A 120 29.65 18.69 1.70
CA PRO A 120 28.44 19.52 1.81
C PRO A 120 27.25 19.01 1.00
N ALA A 121 27.51 18.45 -0.19
CA ALA A 121 26.45 17.92 -1.05
C ALA A 121 25.81 16.67 -0.42
N LEU A 122 26.64 15.75 0.10
CA LEU A 122 26.16 14.56 0.78
C LEU A 122 25.45 14.87 2.10
N GLY A 123 25.95 15.85 2.86
CA GLY A 123 25.32 16.30 4.10
C GLY A 123 23.90 16.84 3.83
N ALA A 124 23.73 17.65 2.77
CA ALA A 124 22.41 18.10 2.34
C ALA A 124 21.54 16.95 1.82
N ARG A 125 22.09 16.01 1.04
CA ARG A 125 21.37 14.82 0.57
C ARG A 125 20.84 14.01 1.75
N ALA A 126 21.63 13.80 2.80
CA ALA A 126 21.20 13.07 3.99
C ALA A 126 20.02 13.77 4.69
N ILE A 127 20.08 15.10 4.84
CA ILE A 127 18.97 15.87 5.44
C ILE A 127 17.71 15.78 4.59
N LEU A 128 17.84 15.97 3.28
CA LEU A 128 16.71 15.87 2.35
C LEU A 128 16.12 14.46 2.33
N LEU A 129 16.95 13.42 2.39
CA LEU A 129 16.49 12.04 2.37
C LEU A 129 15.67 11.73 3.62
N LEU A 130 16.10 12.22 4.79
CA LEU A 130 15.36 12.04 6.04
C LEU A 130 14.08 12.88 6.10
N ALA A 131 14.10 14.10 5.57
CA ALA A 131 12.95 15.01 5.60
C ALA A 131 11.90 14.73 4.52
N PHE A 132 12.31 14.21 3.35
CA PHE A 132 11.49 14.07 2.14
C PHE A 132 11.71 12.71 1.46
N THR A 133 11.73 11.63 2.24
CA THR A 133 11.99 10.25 1.80
C THR A 133 11.24 9.88 0.53
N SER A 134 9.91 10.06 0.50
CA SER A 134 9.04 9.65 -0.61
C SER A 134 9.39 10.28 -1.97
N GLN A 135 9.84 11.54 -1.97
CA GLN A 135 10.24 12.24 -3.19
C GLN A 135 11.68 11.93 -3.61
N MET A 136 12.51 11.50 -2.66
CA MET A 136 13.92 11.15 -2.89
C MET A 136 14.12 9.71 -3.38
N VAL A 137 13.14 8.82 -3.16
CA VAL A 137 13.19 7.41 -3.60
C VAL A 137 12.32 7.13 -4.84
N ARG A 138 11.66 8.16 -5.40
CA ARG A 138 10.82 8.01 -6.60
C ARG A 138 11.64 8.23 -7.87
N PHE A 139 12.11 7.15 -8.49
CA PHE A 139 12.92 7.21 -9.70
C PHE A 139 12.07 6.99 -10.97
N ALA A 140 12.39 7.74 -12.02
CA ALA A 140 11.86 7.51 -13.37
C ALA A 140 12.80 6.60 -14.16
N VAL A 141 12.25 5.77 -15.04
CA VAL A 141 13.07 5.03 -16.01
C VAL A 141 13.40 5.97 -17.17
N PRO A 142 14.65 5.97 -17.69
CA PRO A 142 14.99 6.77 -18.87
C PRO A 142 14.08 6.46 -20.07
N PHE A 143 13.69 7.51 -20.81
CA PHE A 143 12.81 7.44 -21.99
C PHE A 143 11.38 6.87 -21.77
N ASP A 144 11.00 6.55 -20.54
CA ASP A 144 9.65 6.12 -20.18
C ASP A 144 9.08 7.06 -19.10
N SER A 145 7.83 7.47 -19.26
CA SER A 145 7.12 8.30 -18.28
C SER A 145 6.67 7.53 -17.04
N VAL A 146 6.81 6.21 -17.05
CA VAL A 146 6.42 5.32 -15.94
C VAL A 146 7.50 5.31 -14.86
N THR A 147 7.06 5.36 -13.60
CA THR A 147 7.93 5.18 -12.43
C THR A 147 8.37 3.73 -12.35
N GLY A 148 9.68 3.48 -12.30
CA GLY A 148 10.24 2.14 -12.19
C GLY A 148 11.17 2.02 -10.98
N ALA A 149 11.20 0.84 -10.38
CA ALA A 149 12.10 0.56 -9.29
C ALA A 149 13.57 0.51 -9.78
N THR A 150 14.49 1.07 -8.98
CA THR A 150 15.91 1.14 -9.34
C THR A 150 16.50 -0.25 -9.55
N PRO A 151 17.51 -0.41 -10.44
CA PRO A 151 18.20 -1.67 -10.67
C PRO A 151 18.66 -2.39 -9.39
N LEU A 152 18.99 -1.63 -8.35
CA LEU A 152 19.46 -2.17 -7.09
C LEU A 152 18.39 -2.97 -6.32
N LEU A 153 17.12 -2.69 -6.57
CA LEU A 153 15.96 -3.34 -5.94
C LEU A 153 15.32 -4.40 -6.86
N THR A 154 15.49 -4.28 -8.18
CA THR A 154 14.81 -5.14 -9.16
C THR A 154 15.72 -6.12 -9.90
N MET A 155 17.02 -5.83 -10.05
CA MET A 155 17.90 -6.70 -10.84
C MET A 155 18.46 -7.84 -10.00
N THR A 156 18.16 -9.06 -10.44
CA THR A 156 18.77 -10.30 -9.92
C THR A 156 19.98 -10.74 -10.77
N LYS A 157 20.05 -10.30 -12.03
CA LYS A 157 21.14 -10.59 -12.98
C LYS A 157 21.72 -9.30 -13.55
N PHE A 158 23.01 -9.32 -13.84
CA PHE A 158 23.70 -8.18 -14.42
C PHE A 158 23.23 -7.92 -15.86
N ASP A 159 22.92 -6.67 -16.16
CA ASP A 159 22.53 -6.19 -17.48
C ASP A 159 23.47 -5.08 -17.95
N TRP A 160 23.80 -5.11 -19.22
CA TRP A 160 24.63 -4.10 -19.89
C TRP A 160 23.97 -2.72 -19.93
N SER A 161 22.65 -2.63 -19.71
CA SER A 161 21.93 -1.36 -19.56
C SER A 161 22.53 -0.45 -18.48
N LEU A 162 23.08 -1.01 -17.39
CA LEU A 162 23.81 -0.28 -16.33
C LEU A 162 25.05 0.44 -16.87
N ILE A 163 25.75 -0.15 -17.84
CA ILE A 163 26.97 0.43 -18.39
C ILE A 163 26.63 1.59 -19.33
N TRP A 164 25.61 1.40 -20.16
CA TRP A 164 25.22 2.37 -21.18
C TRP A 164 24.42 3.55 -20.63
N GLY A 165 23.56 3.34 -19.64
CA GLY A 165 22.82 4.42 -18.98
C GLY A 165 21.30 4.30 -18.96
N ASN A 166 20.73 3.23 -19.53
CA ASN A 166 19.29 3.07 -19.67
C ASN A 166 18.64 2.44 -18.43
N VAL A 167 18.89 3.03 -17.26
CA VAL A 167 18.44 2.53 -15.96
C VAL A 167 17.89 3.65 -15.07
N GLY A 168 16.87 3.35 -14.28
CA GLY A 168 16.30 4.29 -13.31
C GLY A 168 17.25 4.57 -12.14
N GLY A 169 17.41 5.82 -11.76
CA GLY A 169 18.31 6.24 -10.68
C GLY A 169 18.46 7.76 -10.58
N SER A 170 19.39 8.23 -9.74
CA SER A 170 19.73 9.66 -9.69
C SER A 170 20.42 10.10 -10.99
N ILE A 171 20.31 11.39 -11.32
CA ILE A 171 20.71 11.94 -12.64
C ILE A 171 22.15 11.56 -13.03
N GLY A 172 23.11 11.67 -12.11
CA GLY A 172 24.53 11.43 -12.35
C GLY A 172 24.96 9.96 -12.26
N GLU A 173 24.09 9.06 -11.81
CA GLU A 173 24.42 7.65 -11.58
C GLU A 173 24.11 6.77 -12.79
N THR A 174 23.34 7.30 -13.74
CA THR A 174 22.80 6.55 -14.88
C THR A 174 23.86 5.83 -15.68
N SER A 175 24.90 6.54 -16.15
CA SER A 175 25.88 6.00 -17.10
C SER A 175 27.25 5.78 -16.46
N VAL A 176 27.65 4.52 -16.31
CA VAL A 176 28.99 4.13 -15.86
C VAL A 176 30.07 4.68 -16.79
N ILE A 177 29.87 4.65 -18.10
CA ILE A 177 30.84 5.18 -19.07
C ILE A 177 31.08 6.67 -18.82
N ALA A 178 30.01 7.45 -18.61
CA ALA A 178 30.14 8.88 -18.33
C ALA A 178 30.94 9.15 -17.05
N ILE A 179 30.71 8.35 -16.00
CA ILE A 179 31.45 8.43 -14.74
C ILE A 179 32.94 8.09 -14.96
N VAL A 180 33.23 7.02 -15.70
CA VAL A 180 34.62 6.59 -15.97
C VAL A 180 35.38 7.61 -16.80
N LEU A 181 34.73 8.27 -17.77
CA LEU A 181 35.35 9.35 -18.55
C LEU A 181 35.73 10.54 -17.66
N GLY A 182 34.85 10.95 -16.74
CA GLY A 182 35.15 11.99 -15.76
C GLY A 182 36.26 11.57 -14.78
N ALA A 183 36.25 10.31 -14.32
CA ALA A 183 37.29 9.74 -13.46
C ALA A 183 38.66 9.78 -14.15
N ALA A 184 38.72 9.35 -15.42
CA ALA A 184 39.94 9.34 -16.21
C ALA A 184 40.52 10.75 -16.38
N TYR A 185 39.68 11.77 -16.58
CA TYR A 185 40.12 13.17 -16.65
C TYR A 185 40.75 13.65 -15.34
N LEU A 186 40.12 13.38 -14.20
CA LEU A 186 40.64 13.79 -12.89
C LEU A 186 41.93 13.06 -12.50
N LEU A 187 42.04 11.78 -12.84
CA LEU A 187 43.26 10.99 -12.65
C LEU A 187 44.40 11.48 -13.55
N TYR A 188 44.11 11.77 -14.83
CA TYR A 188 45.08 12.33 -15.77
C TYR A 188 45.64 13.67 -15.27
N LYS A 189 44.77 14.53 -14.73
CA LYS A 189 45.15 15.81 -14.11
C LYS A 189 45.78 15.66 -12.72
N SER A 190 45.85 14.45 -12.17
CA SER A 190 46.35 14.15 -10.82
C SER A 190 45.67 15.00 -9.72
N HIS A 191 44.38 15.30 -9.89
CA HIS A 191 43.59 16.02 -8.90
C HIS A 191 43.00 15.07 -7.84
N ILE A 192 42.79 13.81 -8.20
CA ILE A 192 42.34 12.76 -7.29
C ILE A 192 43.37 11.62 -7.26
N ASP A 193 43.52 10.98 -6.11
CA ASP A 193 44.35 9.78 -5.95
C ASP A 193 43.54 8.52 -6.27
N TRP A 194 44.14 7.60 -7.05
CA TRP A 194 43.49 6.33 -7.43
C TRP A 194 43.16 5.42 -6.25
N ARG A 195 43.83 5.62 -5.10
CA ARG A 195 43.72 4.79 -3.90
C ARG A 195 42.33 4.83 -3.28
N VAL A 196 41.67 5.99 -3.28
CA VAL A 196 40.32 6.15 -2.72
C VAL A 196 39.29 5.41 -3.59
N PRO A 197 39.16 5.69 -4.92
CA PRO A 197 38.18 5.00 -5.75
C PRO A 197 38.45 3.49 -5.86
N ALA A 198 39.71 3.08 -6.00
CA ALA A 198 40.05 1.66 -6.11
C ALA A 198 39.81 0.91 -4.78
N GLY A 199 40.14 1.52 -3.64
CA GLY A 199 39.84 0.96 -2.32
C GLY A 199 38.34 0.81 -2.09
N TYR A 200 37.54 1.82 -2.48
CA TYR A 200 36.08 1.80 -2.37
C TYR A 200 35.49 0.67 -3.21
N VAL A 201 35.76 0.65 -4.51
CA VAL A 201 35.20 -0.34 -5.44
C VAL A 201 35.67 -1.76 -5.08
N GLY A 202 36.95 -1.92 -4.74
CA GLY A 202 37.51 -3.23 -4.37
C GLY A 202 36.91 -3.79 -3.08
N ALA A 203 36.76 -2.97 -2.03
CA ALA A 203 36.14 -3.40 -0.78
C ALA A 203 34.66 -3.73 -0.96
N ALA A 204 33.92 -2.94 -1.75
CA ALA A 204 32.53 -3.23 -2.06
C ALA A 204 32.37 -4.54 -2.85
N PHE A 205 33.26 -4.82 -3.81
CA PHE A 205 33.28 -6.08 -4.57
C PHE A 205 33.43 -7.28 -3.63
N ILE A 206 34.42 -7.23 -2.74
CA ILE A 206 34.74 -8.33 -1.81
C ILE A 206 33.60 -8.50 -0.79
N ALA A 207 33.08 -7.42 -0.24
CA ALA A 207 31.96 -7.46 0.71
C ALA A 207 30.69 -8.04 0.06
N ALA A 208 30.41 -7.68 -1.19
CA ALA A 208 29.27 -8.22 -1.93
C ALA A 208 29.38 -9.75 -2.08
N ILE A 209 30.55 -10.26 -2.46
CA ILE A 209 30.80 -11.71 -2.55
C ILE A 209 30.60 -12.39 -1.19
N LEU A 210 31.14 -11.79 -0.12
CA LEU A 210 31.09 -12.37 1.22
C LEU A 210 29.66 -12.49 1.78
N TRP A 211 28.77 -11.57 1.40
CA TRP A 211 27.36 -11.58 1.82
C TRP A 211 26.38 -12.11 0.76
N GLY A 212 26.88 -12.76 -0.30
CA GLY A 212 26.04 -13.39 -1.33
C GLY A 212 25.28 -12.42 -2.23
N LEU A 213 25.67 -11.15 -2.28
CA LEU A 213 25.14 -10.15 -3.19
C LEU A 213 25.83 -10.24 -4.56
N ASN A 214 25.15 -9.85 -5.63
CA ASN A 214 25.78 -9.79 -6.94
C ASN A 214 26.82 -8.64 -6.96
N PRO A 215 28.12 -8.93 -7.12
CA PRO A 215 29.16 -7.92 -6.97
C PRO A 215 29.16 -6.90 -8.12
N TRP A 216 28.72 -7.31 -9.32
CA TRP A 216 28.66 -6.43 -10.49
C TRP A 216 27.53 -5.40 -10.35
N ILE A 217 26.35 -5.85 -9.94
CA ILE A 217 25.22 -4.95 -9.65
C ILE A 217 25.59 -4.01 -8.49
N THR A 218 26.25 -4.52 -7.45
CA THR A 218 26.64 -3.72 -6.29
C THR A 218 27.54 -2.53 -6.65
N ILE A 219 28.47 -2.71 -7.59
CA ILE A 219 29.42 -1.65 -7.98
C ILE A 219 28.82 -0.70 -9.01
N PHE A 220 28.12 -1.25 -10.01
CA PHE A 220 27.63 -0.48 -11.15
C PHE A 220 26.26 0.16 -10.90
N ALA A 221 25.52 -0.25 -9.86
CA ALA A 221 24.23 0.33 -9.50
C ALA A 221 24.25 1.13 -8.18
N GLY A 222 23.29 2.05 -8.04
CA GLY A 222 23.00 2.79 -6.80
C GLY A 222 24.10 3.75 -6.37
N GLY A 223 24.65 4.54 -7.29
CA GLY A 223 25.53 5.65 -6.98
C GLY A 223 26.91 5.33 -6.42
N LEU A 224 27.27 4.05 -6.24
CA LEU A 224 28.56 3.68 -5.62
C LEU A 224 29.74 4.19 -6.43
N LEU A 225 29.76 3.92 -7.73
CA LEU A 225 30.85 4.37 -8.59
C LEU A 225 30.92 5.91 -8.68
N PHE A 226 29.75 6.58 -8.78
CA PHE A 226 29.68 8.04 -8.79
C PHE A 226 30.23 8.63 -7.48
N GLY A 227 29.78 8.12 -6.34
CA GLY A 227 30.25 8.52 -5.01
C GLY A 227 31.73 8.24 -4.82
N ALA A 228 32.24 7.10 -5.28
CA ALA A 228 33.64 6.73 -5.17
C ALA A 228 34.57 7.69 -5.95
N VAL A 229 34.15 8.16 -7.13
CA VAL A 229 34.97 9.00 -8.01
C VAL A 229 34.87 10.49 -7.70
N PHE A 230 33.67 10.99 -7.39
CA PHE A 230 33.40 12.44 -7.32
C PHE A 230 33.13 12.97 -5.91
N MET A 231 32.87 12.10 -4.93
CA MET A 231 32.45 12.52 -3.59
C MET A 231 33.39 12.05 -2.49
N ALA A 232 33.81 10.79 -2.53
CA ALA A 232 34.80 10.24 -1.61
C ALA A 232 36.20 10.85 -1.83
N THR A 233 36.48 11.33 -3.04
CA THR A 233 37.74 11.99 -3.43
C THR A 233 37.73 13.50 -3.20
N ASP A 234 36.72 14.03 -2.49
CA ASP A 234 36.69 15.45 -2.13
C ASP A 234 37.93 15.81 -1.31
N MET A 235 38.66 16.84 -1.75
CA MET A 235 40.01 17.15 -1.26
C MET A 235 40.04 17.67 0.18
N VAL A 236 38.89 18.11 0.70
CA VAL A 236 38.80 18.63 2.07
C VAL A 236 38.43 17.55 3.07
N THR A 237 37.63 16.56 2.65
CA THR A 237 37.03 15.58 3.56
C THR A 237 37.66 14.20 3.44
N SER A 238 38.72 14.04 2.65
CA SER A 238 39.48 12.79 2.52
C SER A 238 40.84 12.91 3.23
N PRO A 239 41.41 11.78 3.71
CA PRO A 239 42.72 11.80 4.37
C PRO A 239 43.84 12.25 3.44
N VAL A 240 44.87 12.88 4.01
CA VAL A 240 45.99 13.44 3.24
C VAL A 240 47.07 12.39 2.96
N THR A 241 47.14 11.33 3.77
CA THR A 241 48.19 10.31 3.63
C THR A 241 47.81 9.20 2.64
N PRO A 242 48.76 8.65 1.86
CA PRO A 242 48.47 7.58 0.90
C PRO A 242 47.85 6.31 1.54
N THR A 243 48.30 5.96 2.74
CA THR A 243 47.75 4.81 3.48
C THR A 243 46.37 5.13 4.05
N GLY A 244 46.17 6.35 4.56
CA GLY A 244 44.88 6.81 5.06
C GLY A 244 43.82 6.84 3.96
N GLN A 245 44.16 7.34 2.77
CA GLN A 245 43.30 7.34 1.59
C GLN A 245 42.82 5.92 1.22
N LEU A 246 43.71 4.92 1.24
CA LEU A 246 43.34 3.54 0.93
C LEU A 246 42.40 2.97 1.99
N ILE A 247 42.71 3.15 3.29
CA ILE A 247 41.86 2.70 4.40
C ILE A 247 40.49 3.39 4.35
N PHE A 248 40.46 4.68 4.05
CA PHE A 248 39.23 5.44 3.89
C PHE A 248 38.37 4.91 2.75
N GLY A 249 38.96 4.67 1.58
CA GLY A 249 38.27 4.04 0.45
C GLY A 249 37.69 2.67 0.85
N ILE A 250 38.51 1.79 1.44
CA ILE A 250 38.07 0.46 1.90
C ILE A 250 36.90 0.57 2.89
N GLY A 251 36.99 1.49 3.86
CA GLY A 251 35.93 1.74 4.83
C GLY A 251 34.63 2.20 4.18
N CYS A 252 34.69 3.13 3.22
CA CYS A 252 33.50 3.58 2.48
C CYS A 252 32.85 2.42 1.71
N GLY A 253 33.64 1.60 1.03
CA GLY A 253 33.16 0.46 0.25
C GLY A 253 32.50 -0.60 1.11
N PHE A 254 33.17 -1.03 2.18
CA PHE A 254 32.62 -2.00 3.12
C PHE A 254 31.34 -1.48 3.79
N LEU A 255 31.36 -0.25 4.29
CA LEU A 255 30.23 0.34 5.01
C LEU A 255 29.02 0.56 4.08
N THR A 256 29.26 0.87 2.81
CA THR A 256 28.17 0.96 1.82
C THR A 256 27.45 -0.37 1.70
N VAL A 257 28.17 -1.46 1.44
CA VAL A 257 27.55 -2.78 1.29
C VAL A 257 26.91 -3.25 2.60
N PHE A 258 27.53 -2.94 3.74
CA PHE A 258 26.97 -3.25 5.05
C PHE A 258 25.60 -2.59 5.25
N ILE A 259 25.51 -1.28 4.99
CA ILE A 259 24.25 -0.53 5.07
C ILE A 259 23.23 -1.12 4.10
N ARG A 260 23.63 -1.40 2.85
CA ARG A 260 22.72 -1.99 1.86
C ARG A 260 22.15 -3.35 2.25
N LYS A 261 22.94 -4.19 2.93
CA LYS A 261 22.52 -5.54 3.28
C LYS A 261 21.66 -5.59 4.55
N PHE A 262 21.92 -4.68 5.48
CA PHE A 262 21.41 -4.77 6.84
C PHE A 262 20.48 -3.62 7.25
N THR A 263 20.28 -2.62 6.38
CA THR A 263 19.34 -1.52 6.62
C THR A 263 18.39 -1.38 5.45
N SER A 264 17.23 -0.75 5.67
CA SER A 264 16.21 -0.45 4.66
C SER A 264 16.62 0.63 3.64
N LEU A 265 17.87 1.12 3.69
CA LEU A 265 18.39 2.16 2.80
C LEU A 265 19.12 1.53 1.60
N PRO A 266 18.47 1.40 0.42
CA PRO A 266 19.01 0.64 -0.69
C PRO A 266 20.31 1.22 -1.25
N GLU A 267 20.54 2.53 -1.23
CA GLU A 267 21.75 3.12 -1.83
C GLU A 267 22.98 3.04 -0.91
N GLY A 268 22.84 3.31 0.39
CA GLY A 268 23.90 3.26 1.42
C GLY A 268 25.10 4.22 1.27
N VAL A 269 25.40 4.72 0.07
CA VAL A 269 26.61 5.50 -0.27
C VAL A 269 26.72 6.80 0.52
N THR A 270 25.63 7.57 0.58
CA THR A 270 25.60 8.88 1.26
C THR A 270 26.04 8.78 2.72
N PHE A 271 25.44 7.86 3.46
CA PHE A 271 25.75 7.67 4.88
C PHE A 271 27.12 7.05 5.08
N ALA A 272 27.53 6.11 4.23
CA ALA A 272 28.85 5.49 4.32
C ALA A 272 29.98 6.53 4.20
N ILE A 273 29.90 7.42 3.20
CA ILE A 273 30.91 8.47 3.02
C ILE A 273 30.87 9.48 4.19
N LEU A 274 29.69 9.88 4.66
CA LEU A 274 29.58 10.82 5.79
C LEU A 274 30.18 10.26 7.09
N VAL A 275 29.93 8.97 7.39
CA VAL A 275 30.53 8.30 8.54
C VAL A 275 32.06 8.25 8.39
N MET A 276 32.55 7.91 7.21
CA MET A 276 33.99 7.86 6.97
C MET A 276 34.65 9.25 7.02
N ASN A 277 33.97 10.30 6.56
CA ASN A 277 34.42 11.69 6.69
C ASN A 277 34.64 12.06 8.18
N ALA A 278 33.73 11.65 9.06
CA ALA A 278 33.89 11.86 10.51
C ALA A 278 35.14 11.16 11.09
N LEU A 279 35.56 10.04 10.48
CA LEU A 279 36.72 9.26 10.89
C LEU A 279 38.04 9.76 10.29
N VAL A 280 38.02 10.68 9.32
CA VAL A 280 39.24 11.19 8.66
C VAL A 280 40.27 11.79 9.63
N PRO A 281 39.90 12.67 10.59
CA PRO A 281 40.86 13.20 11.56
C PRO A 281 41.58 12.11 12.37
N LEU A 282 40.91 10.98 12.59
CA LEU A 282 41.42 9.82 13.32
C LEU A 282 42.34 8.97 12.43
N LEU A 283 41.97 8.78 11.17
CA LEU A 283 42.78 8.10 10.15
C LEU A 283 44.08 8.85 9.88
N ASP A 284 44.06 10.18 9.75
CA ASP A 284 45.26 10.98 9.54
C ASP A 284 46.21 10.86 10.75
N ARG A 285 45.70 10.89 11.99
CA ARG A 285 46.53 10.68 13.19
C ARG A 285 47.23 9.32 13.21
N LEU A 286 46.59 8.27 12.68
CA LEU A 286 47.16 6.92 12.61
C LEU A 286 48.21 6.76 11.51
N THR A 287 48.05 7.50 10.41
CA THR A 287 48.76 7.24 9.16
C THR A 287 49.87 8.24 8.87
N VAL A 288 49.93 9.35 9.61
CA VAL A 288 51.03 10.32 9.52
C VAL A 288 52.37 9.62 9.82
N PRO A 289 53.37 9.72 8.92
CA PRO A 289 54.66 9.08 9.11
C PRO A 289 55.40 9.71 10.30
N LEU A 290 56.16 8.86 11.02
CA LEU A 290 56.97 9.30 12.15
C LEU A 290 58.06 10.28 11.67
N ARG A 291 58.06 11.49 12.24
CA ARG A 291 59.18 12.43 12.07
C ARG A 291 60.36 11.95 12.90
N PHE A 292 61.51 11.79 12.27
CA PHE A 292 62.75 11.38 12.93
C PHE A 292 63.08 12.34 14.09
N GLY A 293 63.35 11.79 15.29
CA GLY A 293 63.79 12.57 16.46
C GLY A 293 62.72 13.05 17.46
N VAL A 294 61.44 12.66 17.32
CA VAL A 294 60.38 13.04 18.30
C VAL A 294 59.97 11.83 19.15
N GLY A 295 60.17 11.94 20.47
CA GLY A 295 60.12 10.84 21.46
C GLY A 295 58.74 10.35 21.91
N VAL A 296 57.72 10.33 21.04
CA VAL A 296 56.46 9.65 21.40
C VAL A 296 56.52 8.21 20.89
N PRO A 297 56.46 7.18 21.76
CA PRO A 297 56.50 5.79 21.34
C PRO A 297 55.34 5.47 20.38
N ARG A 298 55.66 4.77 19.28
CA ARG A 298 54.71 4.35 18.23
C ARG A 298 53.48 3.64 18.84
N GLU A 299 53.68 2.88 19.90
CA GLU A 299 52.64 2.13 20.61
C GLU A 299 51.58 3.00 21.29
N GLN A 300 51.95 4.08 21.99
CA GLN A 300 50.96 4.91 22.69
C GLN A 300 50.05 5.67 21.72
N ARG A 301 50.57 6.10 20.57
CA ARG A 301 49.76 6.74 19.51
C ARG A 301 48.86 5.73 18.80
N PHE A 302 49.38 4.55 18.47
CA PHE A 302 48.61 3.51 17.80
C PHE A 302 47.51 2.98 18.72
N GLN A 303 47.81 2.70 19.99
CA GLN A 303 46.84 2.17 20.95
C GLN A 303 45.70 3.17 21.24
N GLY A 304 45.99 4.44 21.53
CA GLY A 304 44.93 5.42 21.82
C GLY A 304 44.03 5.71 20.63
N THR A 305 44.59 5.73 19.42
CA THR A 305 43.86 6.09 18.20
C THR A 305 43.13 4.88 17.60
N ALA A 306 43.73 3.68 17.66
CA ALA A 306 43.07 2.42 17.30
C ALA A 306 41.96 2.06 18.30
N ALA A 307 42.15 2.33 19.59
CA ALA A 307 41.09 2.21 20.59
C ALA A 307 39.93 3.16 20.27
N GLY A 308 40.21 4.41 19.86
CA GLY A 308 39.18 5.35 19.41
C GLY A 308 38.35 4.83 18.23
N ILE A 309 39.00 4.25 17.20
CA ILE A 309 38.29 3.63 16.07
C ILE A 309 37.50 2.41 16.53
N ALA A 310 38.10 1.53 17.32
CA ALA A 310 37.44 0.33 17.81
C ALA A 310 36.21 0.67 18.66
N ILE A 311 36.28 1.71 19.49
CA ILE A 311 35.15 2.20 20.28
C ILE A 311 34.07 2.81 19.36
N ALA A 312 34.44 3.62 18.37
CA ALA A 312 33.47 4.20 17.43
C ALA A 312 32.77 3.11 16.59
N MET A 313 33.53 2.13 16.09
CA MET A 313 33.00 0.98 15.37
C MET A 313 32.14 0.09 16.27
N ALA A 314 32.59 -0.17 17.51
CA ALA A 314 31.82 -0.94 18.48
C ALA A 314 30.53 -0.23 18.87
N ALA A 315 30.54 1.10 19.04
CA ALA A 315 29.33 1.89 19.28
C ALA A 315 28.39 1.83 18.07
N PHE A 316 28.91 1.93 16.85
CA PHE A 316 28.12 1.78 15.63
C PHE A 316 27.47 0.39 15.54
N PHE A 317 28.24 -0.68 15.74
CA PHE A 317 27.72 -2.05 15.73
C PHE A 317 26.80 -2.35 16.90
N LEU A 318 27.01 -1.73 18.06
CA LEU A 318 26.12 -1.84 19.22
C LEU A 318 24.77 -1.16 18.94
N VAL A 319 24.79 0.06 18.40
CA VAL A 319 23.56 0.74 17.98
C VAL A 319 22.83 -0.10 16.92
N PHE A 320 23.55 -0.63 15.95
CA PHE A 320 22.99 -1.54 14.95
C PHE A 320 22.39 -2.81 15.58
N ALA A 321 23.09 -3.45 16.52
CA ALA A 321 22.60 -4.65 17.21
C ALA A 321 21.38 -4.36 18.09
N ILE A 322 21.27 -3.16 18.68
CA ILE A 322 20.12 -2.72 19.48
C ILE A 322 18.92 -2.41 18.58
N VAL A 323 19.13 -1.73 17.46
CA VAL A 323 18.07 -1.39 16.50
C VAL A 323 17.55 -2.64 15.79
N GLY A 324 18.41 -3.65 15.62
CA GLY A 324 18.10 -4.90 14.93
C GLY A 324 17.97 -4.67 13.42
N PRO A 325 18.38 -5.63 12.57
CA PRO A 325 17.98 -5.60 11.17
C PRO A 325 16.46 -5.78 11.12
N GLU A 326 15.72 -4.78 10.62
CA GLU A 326 14.35 -4.99 10.16
C GLU A 326 14.39 -6.19 9.22
N ARG A 327 13.65 -7.25 9.57
CA ARG A 327 13.60 -8.46 8.74
C ARG A 327 13.03 -8.04 7.38
N GLU A 328 13.82 -8.20 6.32
CA GLU A 328 13.37 -8.02 4.95
C GLU A 328 12.07 -8.82 4.75
N ALA A 329 10.92 -8.13 4.69
CA ALA A 329 9.77 -8.71 4.01
C ALA A 329 10.20 -8.84 2.55
N GLN A 330 10.39 -10.07 2.06
CA GLN A 330 10.84 -10.26 0.69
C GLN A 330 9.84 -9.56 -0.25
N PRO A 331 10.32 -8.76 -1.22
CA PRO A 331 9.43 -8.08 -2.13
C PRO A 331 8.61 -9.12 -2.90
N VAL A 332 7.30 -9.10 -2.66
CA VAL A 332 6.39 -10.04 -3.33
C VAL A 332 6.11 -9.49 -4.72
N ILE A 333 6.51 -10.24 -5.74
CA ILE A 333 6.23 -9.89 -7.14
C ILE A 333 5.19 -10.86 -7.69
N SER A 334 4.05 -10.34 -8.14
CA SER A 334 3.01 -11.10 -8.81
C SER A 334 2.66 -10.46 -10.15
N GLY A 335 2.69 -11.23 -11.24
CA GLY A 335 2.41 -10.73 -12.59
C GLY A 335 3.38 -9.65 -13.09
N GLY A 336 4.59 -9.54 -12.51
CA GLY A 336 5.54 -8.48 -12.83
C GLY A 336 5.36 -7.18 -12.03
N ASN A 337 4.35 -7.11 -11.15
CA ASN A 337 4.08 -5.96 -10.28
C ASN A 337 4.58 -6.24 -8.85
N TYR A 338 5.17 -5.22 -8.22
CA TYR A 338 5.54 -5.23 -6.81
C TYR A 338 4.29 -5.08 -5.94
N LEU A 339 4.09 -6.00 -5.00
CA LEU A 339 3.02 -5.96 -4.02
C LEU A 339 3.60 -5.49 -2.67
N PRO A 340 3.22 -4.31 -2.16
CA PRO A 340 3.68 -3.80 -0.86
C PRO A 340 2.91 -4.48 0.28
N ILE A 341 2.97 -5.81 0.35
CA ILE A 341 2.15 -6.61 1.29
C ILE A 341 2.36 -6.17 2.73
N ALA A 342 3.62 -5.98 3.16
CA ALA A 342 3.94 -5.61 4.54
C ALA A 342 3.34 -4.24 4.93
N ASP A 343 3.31 -3.27 4.01
CA ASP A 343 2.70 -1.96 4.26
C ASP A 343 1.17 -2.06 4.32
N LEU A 344 0.59 -2.94 3.49
CA LEU A 344 -0.87 -3.12 3.39
C LEU A 344 -1.46 -3.87 4.59
N VAL A 345 -0.76 -4.88 5.10
CA VAL A 345 -1.20 -5.65 6.28
C VAL A 345 -0.63 -5.11 7.59
N GLY A 346 0.16 -4.04 7.54
CA GLY A 346 0.74 -3.37 8.71
C GLY A 346 1.79 -4.19 9.47
N SER A 347 2.26 -5.30 8.92
CA SER A 347 3.22 -6.21 9.55
C SER A 347 4.18 -6.83 8.54
N THR A 348 5.46 -6.90 8.91
CA THR A 348 6.48 -7.62 8.13
C THR A 348 6.44 -9.14 8.35
N SER A 349 5.70 -9.60 9.37
CA SER A 349 5.55 -11.01 9.75
C SER A 349 4.16 -11.49 9.36
N TYR A 350 3.93 -11.66 8.06
CA TYR A 350 2.70 -12.26 7.53
C TYR A 350 2.95 -13.71 7.09
N GLU A 351 1.91 -14.51 7.14
CA GLU A 351 1.88 -15.88 6.64
C GLU A 351 1.38 -15.90 5.20
N ILE A 352 1.80 -16.89 4.42
CA ILE A 352 1.35 -17.09 3.03
C ILE A 352 0.51 -18.35 2.99
N GLU A 353 -0.77 -18.20 2.67
CA GLU A 353 -1.75 -19.29 2.63
C GLU A 353 -2.32 -19.40 1.20
N ASP A 354 -2.06 -20.51 0.52
CA ASP A 354 -2.61 -20.79 -0.81
C ASP A 354 -3.90 -21.63 -0.66
N ILE A 355 -5.07 -21.00 -0.78
CA ILE A 355 -6.39 -21.65 -0.57
C ILE A 355 -7.27 -21.44 -1.80
N GLY A 356 -7.85 -22.50 -2.35
CA GLY A 356 -8.78 -22.41 -3.49
C GLY A 356 -8.15 -21.87 -4.79
N GLY A 357 -6.82 -21.91 -4.92
CA GLY A 357 -6.09 -21.32 -6.05
C GLY A 357 -5.78 -19.83 -5.92
N THR A 358 -6.18 -19.20 -4.81
CA THR A 358 -5.86 -17.81 -4.46
C THR A 358 -4.79 -17.80 -3.38
N ARG A 359 -3.80 -16.91 -3.55
CA ARG A 359 -2.74 -16.68 -2.55
C ARG A 359 -3.13 -15.55 -1.62
N TYR A 360 -3.20 -15.86 -0.33
CA TYR A 360 -3.50 -14.92 0.74
C TYR A 360 -2.25 -14.63 1.56
N TYR A 361 -2.12 -13.37 1.97
CA TYR A 361 -1.08 -12.87 2.86
C TYR A 361 -1.74 -12.44 4.16
N THR A 362 -1.60 -13.21 5.23
CA THR A 362 -2.40 -13.08 6.44
C THR A 362 -1.54 -12.69 7.64
N VAL A 363 -2.10 -11.91 8.55
CA VAL A 363 -1.50 -11.63 9.86
C VAL A 363 -2.45 -12.15 10.91
N ARG A 364 -1.94 -12.95 11.83
CA ARG A 364 -2.71 -13.52 12.94
C ARG A 364 -2.17 -13.00 14.27
N ASP A 365 -3.05 -12.90 15.26
CA ASP A 365 -2.65 -12.64 16.64
C ASP A 365 -2.08 -13.90 17.33
N ASP A 366 -1.61 -13.75 18.57
CA ASP A 366 -1.08 -14.85 19.38
C ASP A 366 -2.12 -15.94 19.69
N GLU A 367 -3.41 -15.63 19.53
CA GLU A 367 -4.55 -16.53 19.73
C GLU A 367 -4.98 -17.25 18.43
N GLY A 368 -4.38 -16.87 17.28
CA GLY A 368 -4.64 -17.44 15.96
C GLY A 368 -5.75 -16.75 15.16
N ASN A 369 -6.35 -15.69 15.69
CA ASN A 369 -7.39 -14.91 15.00
C ASN A 369 -6.76 -14.06 13.90
N LEU A 370 -7.48 -13.92 12.78
CA LEU A 370 -7.04 -13.13 11.64
C LEU A 370 -7.17 -11.63 11.95
N GLN A 371 -6.08 -10.87 11.87
CA GLN A 371 -6.09 -9.42 12.08
C GLN A 371 -6.00 -8.60 10.79
N ALA A 372 -5.35 -9.15 9.76
CA ALA A 372 -5.27 -8.49 8.46
C ALA A 372 -5.05 -9.53 7.38
N ALA A 373 -5.52 -9.23 6.17
CA ALA A 373 -5.26 -10.06 5.01
C ALA A 373 -5.05 -9.22 3.75
N ALA A 374 -4.19 -9.67 2.84
CA ALA A 374 -4.09 -9.12 1.51
C ALA A 374 -4.08 -10.23 0.46
N PHE A 375 -4.68 -9.99 -0.70
CA PHE A 375 -4.73 -10.96 -1.80
C PHE A 375 -4.98 -10.29 -3.14
N VAL A 376 -4.64 -10.99 -4.22
CA VAL A 376 -4.85 -10.53 -5.60
C VAL A 376 -6.13 -11.15 -6.15
N GLY A 377 -7.07 -10.31 -6.55
CA GLY A 377 -8.28 -10.69 -7.28
C GLY A 377 -8.15 -10.40 -8.78
N GLU A 378 -8.91 -11.16 -9.58
CA GLU A 378 -8.95 -11.01 -11.02
C GLU A 378 -10.40 -11.01 -11.52
N GLN A 379 -10.73 -10.09 -12.42
CA GLN A 379 -12.06 -10.07 -13.05
C GLN A 379 -11.98 -9.54 -14.47
N ARG A 380 -12.75 -10.15 -15.38
CA ARG A 380 -12.79 -9.72 -16.79
C ARG A 380 -13.44 -8.33 -16.92
N GLY A 381 -12.68 -7.37 -17.44
CA GLY A 381 -13.11 -6.03 -17.82
C GLY A 381 -13.71 -5.96 -19.22
N PHE A 382 -13.74 -4.77 -19.82
CA PHE A 382 -14.25 -4.59 -21.18
C PHE A 382 -13.34 -5.22 -22.23
N ASN A 383 -12.02 -5.00 -22.12
CA ASN A 383 -11.04 -5.49 -23.10
C ASN A 383 -10.38 -6.79 -22.64
N ASP A 384 -9.88 -6.82 -21.41
CA ASP A 384 -9.12 -7.96 -20.85
C ASP A 384 -9.36 -8.08 -19.34
N VAL A 385 -8.67 -9.01 -18.68
CA VAL A 385 -8.70 -9.17 -17.22
C VAL A 385 -8.12 -7.94 -16.53
N ILE A 386 -8.85 -7.44 -15.53
CA ILE A 386 -8.41 -6.42 -14.59
C ILE A 386 -7.93 -7.15 -13.35
N ARG A 387 -6.66 -6.95 -12.99
CA ARG A 387 -6.01 -7.54 -11.83
C ARG A 387 -5.89 -6.49 -10.74
N PHE A 388 -6.34 -6.80 -9.53
CA PHE A 388 -6.36 -5.85 -8.42
C PHE A 388 -5.90 -6.50 -7.11
N LEU A 389 -5.31 -5.69 -6.23
CA LEU A 389 -4.84 -6.06 -4.91
C LEU A 389 -5.80 -5.49 -3.87
N VAL A 390 -6.34 -6.37 -3.02
CA VAL A 390 -7.23 -6.02 -1.91
C VAL A 390 -6.48 -6.24 -0.60
N ALA A 391 -6.65 -5.32 0.34
CA ALA A 391 -6.20 -5.46 1.73
C ALA A 391 -7.41 -5.29 2.67
N LEU A 392 -7.45 -6.09 3.74
CA LEU A 392 -8.52 -6.19 4.72
C LEU A 392 -8.00 -5.96 6.14
N ASP A 393 -8.86 -5.42 7.01
CA ASP A 393 -8.65 -5.31 8.47
C ASP A 393 -9.18 -6.52 9.25
N ASP A 394 -9.21 -6.40 10.59
CA ASP A 394 -9.67 -7.41 11.53
C ASP A 394 -11.20 -7.59 11.52
N GLN A 395 -11.94 -6.64 10.95
CA GLN A 395 -13.38 -6.79 10.67
C GLN A 395 -13.66 -7.31 9.27
N HIS A 396 -12.63 -7.65 8.49
CA HIS A 396 -12.73 -8.10 7.09
C HIS A 396 -13.27 -7.02 6.14
N ALA A 397 -13.20 -5.75 6.55
CA ALA A 397 -13.52 -4.61 5.70
C ALA A 397 -12.30 -4.20 4.88
N ILE A 398 -12.53 -3.67 3.67
CA ILE A 398 -11.47 -3.25 2.76
C ILE A 398 -10.75 -2.02 3.33
N THR A 399 -9.44 -2.11 3.52
CA THR A 399 -8.59 -0.96 3.90
C THR A 399 -7.94 -0.29 2.69
N SER A 400 -7.63 -1.07 1.66
CA SER A 400 -6.99 -0.57 0.43
C SER A 400 -7.35 -1.44 -0.77
N LEU A 401 -7.61 -0.78 -1.91
CA LEU A 401 -7.81 -1.40 -3.22
C LEU A 401 -6.89 -0.76 -4.25
N GLN A 402 -6.10 -1.57 -4.97
CA GLN A 402 -5.18 -1.09 -6.01
C GLN A 402 -5.33 -1.90 -7.29
N ILE A 403 -5.40 -1.24 -8.45
CA ILE A 403 -5.37 -1.92 -9.75
C ILE A 403 -3.90 -2.17 -10.13
N LEU A 404 -3.53 -3.43 -10.30
CA LEU A 404 -2.17 -3.86 -10.65
C LEU A 404 -1.95 -3.88 -12.16
N GLU A 405 -2.91 -4.42 -12.92
CA GLU A 405 -2.82 -4.58 -14.36
C GLU A 405 -4.22 -4.43 -15.00
N HIS A 406 -4.30 -3.73 -16.14
CA HIS A 406 -5.51 -3.64 -16.95
C HIS A 406 -5.17 -3.35 -18.42
N LYS A 407 -6.07 -3.67 -19.34
CA LYS A 407 -5.99 -3.27 -20.77
C LYS A 407 -7.20 -2.49 -21.27
N GLU A 408 -7.89 -1.83 -20.35
CA GLU A 408 -9.04 -0.97 -20.67
C GLU A 408 -8.66 0.25 -21.53
N ASP A 409 -9.63 0.78 -22.28
CA ASP A 409 -9.39 1.87 -23.23
C ASP A 409 -8.87 3.16 -22.56
N PRO A 410 -7.76 3.76 -23.06
CA PRO A 410 -7.24 5.01 -22.53
C PRO A 410 -8.26 6.15 -22.60
N GLY A 411 -8.46 6.84 -21.48
CA GLY A 411 -9.39 7.98 -21.39
C GLY A 411 -10.85 7.62 -21.13
N LEU A 412 -11.22 6.34 -21.21
CA LEU A 412 -12.53 5.81 -20.80
C LEU A 412 -12.35 4.79 -19.66
N GLY A 413 -12.21 3.50 -19.98
CA GLY A 413 -12.13 2.41 -19.02
C GLY A 413 -10.90 2.48 -18.09
N ALA A 414 -9.79 3.05 -18.56
CA ALA A 414 -8.59 3.25 -17.73
C ALA A 414 -8.81 4.19 -16.51
N ARG A 415 -9.93 4.91 -16.45
CA ARG A 415 -10.28 5.77 -15.32
C ARG A 415 -10.62 4.99 -14.04
N VAL A 416 -10.83 3.68 -14.10
CA VAL A 416 -11.02 2.85 -12.90
C VAL A 416 -9.78 2.81 -11.99
N VAL A 417 -8.63 3.30 -12.46
CA VAL A 417 -7.40 3.44 -11.64
C VAL A 417 -7.39 4.73 -10.83
N GLN A 418 -8.35 5.63 -11.02
CA GLN A 418 -8.37 6.91 -10.32
C GLN A 418 -8.65 6.72 -8.82
N PRO A 419 -7.92 7.44 -7.94
CA PRO A 419 -8.14 7.35 -6.49
C PRO A 419 -9.59 7.61 -6.09
N SER A 420 -10.25 8.57 -6.73
CA SER A 420 -11.66 8.91 -6.46
C SER A 420 -12.64 7.77 -6.70
N PHE A 421 -12.29 6.77 -7.52
CA PHE A 421 -13.10 5.58 -7.73
C PHE A 421 -12.71 4.47 -6.75
N LEU A 422 -11.40 4.23 -6.55
CA LEU A 422 -10.91 3.15 -5.70
C LEU A 422 -11.14 3.40 -4.20
N GLU A 423 -11.08 4.65 -3.74
CA GLU A 423 -11.30 5.01 -2.33
C GLU A 423 -12.74 4.72 -1.86
N GLN A 424 -13.71 4.62 -2.78
CA GLN A 424 -15.10 4.29 -2.45
C GLN A 424 -15.28 2.86 -1.94
N PHE A 425 -14.29 2.00 -2.20
CA PHE A 425 -14.30 0.62 -1.72
C PHE A 425 -13.82 0.49 -0.28
N VAL A 426 -13.14 1.51 0.26
CA VAL A 426 -12.58 1.46 1.61
C VAL A 426 -13.72 1.49 2.64
N GLY A 427 -13.72 0.53 3.56
CA GLY A 427 -14.74 0.32 4.58
C GLY A 427 -15.90 -0.59 4.15
N LEU A 428 -15.95 -1.03 2.88
CA LEU A 428 -16.93 -2.04 2.45
C LEU A 428 -16.46 -3.44 2.85
N ASP A 429 -17.42 -4.32 3.14
CA ASP A 429 -17.20 -5.70 3.58
C ASP A 429 -17.97 -6.70 2.69
N ALA A 430 -17.92 -8.00 3.02
CA ALA A 430 -18.64 -9.03 2.26
C ALA A 430 -20.18 -8.89 2.28
N ASN A 431 -20.75 -8.11 3.21
CA ASN A 431 -22.20 -7.89 3.34
C ASN A 431 -22.68 -6.68 2.53
N SER A 432 -21.75 -5.87 2.03
CA SER A 432 -22.05 -4.69 1.21
C SER A 432 -22.58 -5.11 -0.18
N ALA A 433 -23.47 -4.33 -0.78
CA ALA A 433 -24.12 -4.74 -2.05
C ALA A 433 -23.20 -4.56 -3.28
N PHE A 434 -22.19 -3.66 -3.19
CA PHE A 434 -21.28 -3.29 -4.29
C PHE A 434 -22.02 -2.84 -5.56
N ALA A 435 -23.24 -2.32 -5.40
CA ALA A 435 -24.07 -1.91 -6.53
C ALA A 435 -23.72 -0.49 -7.00
N LEU A 436 -23.59 -0.34 -8.33
CA LEU A 436 -23.27 0.95 -8.94
C LEU A 436 -24.44 1.92 -8.78
N GLY A 437 -24.18 3.09 -8.20
CA GLY A 437 -25.15 4.14 -7.94
C GLY A 437 -25.86 4.05 -6.59
N THR A 438 -25.58 3.02 -5.78
CA THR A 438 -25.96 2.97 -4.36
C THR A 438 -24.74 3.08 -3.48
N ASP A 439 -23.80 2.15 -3.64
CA ASP A 439 -22.63 2.01 -2.76
C ASP A 439 -21.38 2.59 -3.45
N ILE A 440 -21.33 2.47 -4.78
CA ILE A 440 -20.18 2.89 -5.59
C ILE A 440 -20.67 3.71 -6.77
N ASP A 441 -20.16 4.93 -6.92
CA ASP A 441 -20.36 5.75 -8.09
C ASP A 441 -19.57 5.19 -9.28
N GLY A 442 -20.30 4.76 -10.31
CA GLY A 442 -19.70 4.31 -11.56
C GLY A 442 -18.99 5.44 -12.31
N VAL A 443 -17.89 5.12 -12.99
CA VAL A 443 -17.18 6.12 -13.78
C VAL A 443 -17.94 6.39 -15.08
N SER A 444 -18.26 7.67 -15.31
CA SER A 444 -18.97 8.10 -16.52
C SER A 444 -18.21 7.70 -17.79
N GLY A 445 -18.90 7.00 -18.70
CA GLY A 445 -18.34 6.46 -19.95
C GLY A 445 -17.55 5.15 -19.80
N ALA A 446 -17.42 4.61 -18.59
CA ALA A 446 -16.70 3.38 -18.28
C ALA A 446 -17.52 2.39 -17.45
N THR A 447 -18.84 2.34 -17.68
CA THR A 447 -19.77 1.55 -16.87
C THR A 447 -19.43 0.05 -16.82
N ILE A 448 -18.94 -0.51 -17.94
CA ILE A 448 -18.57 -1.93 -18.00
C ILE A 448 -17.35 -2.20 -17.12
N SER A 449 -16.30 -1.38 -17.25
CA SER A 449 -15.08 -1.46 -16.45
C SER A 449 -15.37 -1.24 -14.95
N SER A 450 -16.17 -0.22 -14.60
CA SER A 450 -16.56 0.04 -13.22
C SER A 450 -17.35 -1.11 -12.61
N ARG A 451 -18.28 -1.71 -13.36
CA ARG A 451 -19.05 -2.86 -12.90
C ARG A 451 -18.18 -4.10 -12.75
N ALA A 452 -17.22 -4.30 -13.65
CA ALA A 452 -16.26 -5.38 -13.56
C ALA A 452 -15.42 -5.29 -12.27
N VAL A 453 -14.89 -4.11 -11.95
CA VAL A 453 -14.15 -3.94 -10.68
C VAL A 453 -15.06 -4.21 -9.48
N ALA A 454 -16.25 -3.61 -9.42
CA ALA A 454 -17.18 -3.80 -8.30
C ALA A 454 -17.57 -5.29 -8.10
N THR A 455 -17.91 -5.98 -9.19
CA THR A 455 -18.26 -7.40 -9.15
C THR A 455 -17.07 -8.28 -8.79
N GLY A 456 -15.88 -7.95 -9.31
CA GLY A 456 -14.66 -8.67 -9.04
C GLY A 456 -14.25 -8.60 -7.57
N VAL A 457 -14.29 -7.40 -6.99
CA VAL A 457 -13.98 -7.18 -5.57
C VAL A 457 -14.96 -7.96 -4.70
N ARG A 458 -16.26 -7.84 -4.94
CA ARG A 458 -17.29 -8.60 -4.20
C ARG A 458 -17.03 -10.12 -4.25
N ARG A 459 -16.84 -10.69 -5.44
CA ARG A 459 -16.56 -12.12 -5.60
C ARG A 459 -15.27 -12.56 -4.90
N SER A 460 -14.25 -11.70 -4.90
CA SER A 460 -12.98 -12.02 -4.25
C SER A 460 -13.12 -11.99 -2.72
N LEU A 461 -13.94 -11.09 -2.17
CA LEU A 461 -14.31 -11.08 -0.75
C LEU A 461 -15.11 -12.33 -0.37
N GLU A 462 -16.12 -12.71 -1.15
CA GLU A 462 -16.89 -13.95 -0.95
C GLU A 462 -15.96 -15.17 -0.95
N GLY A 463 -15.02 -15.24 -1.91
CA GLY A 463 -14.01 -16.29 -1.97
C GLY A 463 -13.08 -16.32 -0.75
N PHE A 464 -12.70 -15.14 -0.24
CA PHE A 464 -11.91 -15.01 0.99
C PHE A 464 -12.70 -15.50 2.21
N MET A 465 -13.96 -15.08 2.36
CA MET A 465 -14.82 -15.52 3.46
C MET A 465 -14.99 -17.04 3.43
N ASN A 466 -15.25 -17.63 2.28
CA ASN A 466 -15.36 -19.08 2.14
C ASN A 466 -14.05 -19.84 2.43
N ALA A 467 -12.89 -19.22 2.16
CA ALA A 467 -11.58 -19.83 2.39
C ALA A 467 -11.20 -19.88 3.87
N PHE A 468 -11.45 -18.81 4.62
CA PHE A 468 -11.01 -18.67 6.03
C PHE A 468 -12.12 -18.90 7.05
N PHE A 469 -13.35 -18.60 6.66
CA PHE A 469 -14.57 -18.81 7.43
C PHE A 469 -15.52 -19.67 6.59
N PRO A 470 -15.07 -20.87 6.15
CA PRO A 470 -15.99 -21.77 5.50
C PRO A 470 -17.15 -21.94 6.46
N VAL A 471 -18.35 -21.61 5.99
CA VAL A 471 -19.55 -22.05 6.66
C VAL A 471 -19.42 -23.56 6.62
N THR A 472 -19.00 -24.17 7.74
CA THR A 472 -19.12 -25.61 7.92
C THR A 472 -20.52 -25.90 7.46
N GLU A 473 -20.68 -26.70 6.41
CA GLU A 473 -21.95 -27.31 6.09
C GLU A 473 -22.35 -28.07 7.36
N ALA A 474 -23.02 -27.38 8.29
CA ALA A 474 -24.14 -27.96 8.96
C ALA A 474 -24.91 -28.58 7.81
N ALA A 475 -25.11 -29.88 7.86
CA ALA A 475 -26.03 -30.56 6.98
C ALA A 475 -27.43 -29.96 7.24
N ALA A 476 -27.66 -28.77 6.71
CA ALA A 476 -28.93 -28.08 6.67
C ALA A 476 -29.57 -28.57 5.38
N GLY A 477 -29.95 -29.84 5.40
CA GLY A 477 -31.08 -30.20 4.57
C GLY A 477 -32.25 -29.33 5.02
N TRP A 478 -32.87 -28.62 4.08
CA TRP A 478 -34.15 -27.97 4.34
C TRP A 478 -35.12 -29.00 4.94
N ALA A 479 -35.97 -28.59 5.86
CA ALA A 479 -36.95 -29.51 6.41
C ALA A 479 -37.81 -30.08 5.26
N ASP A 480 -38.06 -31.39 5.28
CA ASP A 480 -38.89 -32.02 4.27
C ASP A 480 -40.32 -31.48 4.39
N GLY A 481 -40.88 -31.01 3.27
CA GLY A 481 -42.16 -30.31 3.26
C GLY A 481 -42.41 -29.57 1.96
N THR A 482 -43.61 -29.02 1.83
CA THR A 482 -44.02 -28.20 0.69
C THR A 482 -44.18 -26.76 1.16
N TYR A 483 -43.44 -25.85 0.54
CA TYR A 483 -43.34 -24.44 0.93
C TYR A 483 -43.80 -23.56 -0.22
N THR A 484 -44.45 -22.44 0.10
CA THR A 484 -44.93 -21.49 -0.91
C THR A 484 -44.22 -20.16 -0.75
N GLY A 485 -43.91 -19.52 -1.88
CA GLY A 485 -43.23 -18.22 -1.89
C GLY A 485 -43.74 -17.35 -3.02
N GLU A 486 -43.80 -16.04 -2.77
CA GLU A 486 -44.20 -15.04 -3.75
C GLU A 486 -43.09 -14.04 -4.02
N ALA A 487 -43.00 -13.54 -5.25
CA ALA A 487 -42.15 -12.41 -5.62
C ALA A 487 -42.82 -11.55 -6.69
N ASP A 488 -42.40 -10.30 -6.78
CA ASP A 488 -42.84 -9.39 -7.84
C ASP A 488 -42.19 -9.76 -9.17
N SER A 489 -43.00 -9.96 -10.21
CA SER A 489 -42.58 -10.15 -11.61
C SER A 489 -43.15 -9.06 -12.52
N PHE A 490 -42.78 -9.09 -13.80
CA PHE A 490 -43.15 -8.08 -14.79
C PHE A 490 -44.68 -7.94 -14.98
N GLY A 491 -45.42 -9.05 -14.91
CA GLY A 491 -46.87 -9.07 -15.05
C GLY A 491 -47.66 -8.94 -13.75
N GLY A 492 -46.98 -8.83 -12.61
CA GLY A 492 -47.58 -8.85 -11.27
C GLY A 492 -46.90 -9.88 -10.37
N LYS A 493 -47.56 -10.25 -9.26
CA LYS A 493 -47.03 -11.27 -8.35
C LYS A 493 -46.92 -12.62 -9.05
N LEU A 494 -45.81 -13.31 -8.81
CA LEU A 494 -45.54 -14.67 -9.23
C LEU A 494 -45.40 -15.53 -7.98
N ALA A 495 -46.17 -16.61 -7.90
CA ALA A 495 -46.15 -17.55 -6.77
C ALA A 495 -45.56 -18.89 -7.21
N VAL A 496 -44.75 -19.49 -6.34
CA VAL A 496 -44.14 -20.81 -6.53
C VAL A 496 -44.42 -21.70 -5.33
N GLU A 497 -44.49 -22.99 -5.59
CA GLU A 497 -44.50 -24.07 -4.62
C GLU A 497 -43.21 -24.87 -4.75
N VAL A 498 -42.52 -25.09 -3.63
CA VAL A 498 -41.23 -25.78 -3.57
C VAL A 498 -41.39 -26.99 -2.67
N THR A 499 -41.16 -28.18 -3.22
CA THR A 499 -41.17 -29.42 -2.44
C THR A 499 -39.76 -29.81 -2.07
N VAL A 500 -39.50 -30.00 -0.78
CA VAL A 500 -38.24 -30.47 -0.23
C VAL A 500 -38.40 -31.92 0.23
N SER A 501 -37.49 -32.80 -0.19
CA SER A 501 -37.42 -34.19 0.26
C SER A 501 -35.98 -34.67 0.44
N GLY A 502 -35.70 -35.35 1.54
CA GLY A 502 -34.36 -35.78 1.92
C GLY A 502 -33.40 -34.59 2.10
N GLY A 503 -33.91 -33.43 2.53
CA GLY A 503 -33.10 -32.22 2.68
C GLY A 503 -32.70 -31.53 1.38
N LYS A 504 -33.35 -31.85 0.26
CA LYS A 504 -33.06 -31.31 -1.07
C LYS A 504 -34.32 -30.83 -1.76
N ILE A 505 -34.18 -29.87 -2.66
CA ILE A 505 -35.27 -29.39 -3.52
C ILE A 505 -35.62 -30.52 -4.49
N ALA A 506 -36.76 -31.16 -4.25
CA ALA A 506 -37.26 -32.27 -5.06
C ALA A 506 -38.06 -31.76 -6.26
N ASP A 507 -38.81 -30.66 -6.09
CA ASP A 507 -39.63 -30.08 -7.14
C ASP A 507 -39.87 -28.58 -6.92
N VAL A 508 -40.10 -27.86 -8.02
CA VAL A 508 -40.47 -26.43 -8.01
C VAL A 508 -41.58 -26.23 -9.06
N GLU A 509 -42.75 -25.81 -8.62
CA GLU A 509 -43.90 -25.54 -9.48
C GLU A 509 -44.30 -24.07 -9.41
N VAL A 510 -44.53 -23.43 -10.56
CA VAL A 510 -45.06 -22.05 -10.61
C VAL A 510 -46.59 -22.12 -10.58
N THR A 511 -47.19 -21.78 -9.43
CA THR A 511 -48.63 -21.94 -9.19
C THR A 511 -49.45 -20.79 -9.74
N SER A 512 -48.88 -19.58 -9.81
CA SER A 512 -49.54 -18.43 -10.43
C SER A 512 -48.55 -17.42 -11.02
N HIS A 513 -48.90 -16.85 -12.17
CA HIS A 513 -48.17 -15.74 -12.78
C HIS A 513 -49.12 -14.93 -13.68
N SER A 514 -48.77 -13.67 -13.94
CA SER A 514 -49.46 -12.80 -14.90
C SER A 514 -48.52 -12.24 -15.97
N ASP A 515 -47.35 -12.85 -16.12
CA ASP A 515 -46.31 -12.42 -17.05
C ASP A 515 -46.70 -12.57 -18.52
N THR A 516 -46.08 -11.74 -19.37
CA THR A 516 -46.35 -11.64 -20.80
C THR A 516 -46.13 -12.98 -21.54
N PRO A 517 -47.18 -13.60 -22.09
CA PRO A 517 -47.05 -14.86 -22.83
C PRO A 517 -46.07 -14.76 -24.01
N GLY A 518 -45.28 -15.80 -24.23
CA GLY A 518 -44.28 -15.88 -25.31
C GLY A 518 -42.92 -15.26 -24.99
N ILE A 519 -42.81 -14.42 -23.95
CA ILE A 519 -41.54 -13.86 -23.46
C ILE A 519 -41.09 -14.61 -22.19
N SER A 520 -42.01 -14.85 -21.25
CA SER A 520 -41.74 -15.51 -19.96
C SER A 520 -41.68 -17.04 -20.05
N ASP A 521 -42.26 -17.64 -21.10
CA ASP A 521 -42.40 -19.09 -21.29
C ASP A 521 -41.05 -19.84 -21.13
N GLY A 522 -39.97 -19.23 -21.63
CA GLY A 522 -38.63 -19.79 -21.52
C GLY A 522 -38.12 -19.84 -20.08
N ALA A 523 -38.42 -18.83 -19.25
CA ALA A 523 -38.07 -18.83 -17.84
C ALA A 523 -38.96 -19.80 -17.04
N LEU A 524 -40.27 -19.77 -17.27
CA LEU A 524 -41.25 -20.63 -16.61
C LEU A 524 -40.96 -22.14 -16.84
N SER A 525 -40.49 -22.50 -18.03
CA SER A 525 -40.23 -23.91 -18.38
C SER A 525 -38.85 -24.41 -17.93
N ASN A 526 -37.84 -23.54 -17.86
CA ASN A 526 -36.45 -23.97 -17.67
C ASN A 526 -35.88 -23.66 -16.28
N ILE A 527 -36.28 -22.56 -15.64
CA ILE A 527 -35.72 -22.13 -14.36
C ILE A 527 -36.06 -23.13 -13.24
N PRO A 528 -37.32 -23.62 -13.08
CA PRO A 528 -37.63 -24.59 -12.04
C PRO A 528 -36.78 -25.87 -12.14
N GLY A 529 -36.63 -26.42 -13.35
CA GLY A 529 -35.78 -27.59 -13.59
C GLY A 529 -34.30 -27.33 -13.31
N ARG A 530 -33.78 -26.12 -13.58
CA ARG A 530 -32.40 -25.73 -13.22
C ARG A 530 -32.21 -25.66 -11.72
N ILE A 531 -33.18 -25.12 -10.98
CA ILE A 531 -33.14 -25.00 -9.52
C ILE A 531 -33.11 -26.38 -8.86
N VAL A 532 -33.98 -27.29 -9.30
CA VAL A 532 -33.99 -28.69 -8.82
C VAL A 532 -32.67 -29.38 -9.14
N ALA A 533 -32.15 -29.22 -10.36
CA ALA A 533 -30.89 -29.84 -10.77
C ALA A 533 -29.66 -29.29 -10.02
N ALA A 534 -29.65 -27.99 -9.71
CA ALA A 534 -28.59 -27.33 -8.98
C ALA A 534 -28.73 -27.47 -7.45
N ASN A 535 -29.92 -27.89 -6.96
CA ASN A 535 -30.30 -27.85 -5.56
C ASN A 535 -30.03 -26.46 -4.93
N SER A 536 -30.33 -25.40 -5.67
CA SER A 536 -30.06 -24.01 -5.28
C SER A 536 -30.99 -23.05 -6.03
N PRO A 537 -31.53 -22.00 -5.36
CA PRO A 537 -32.30 -20.95 -6.02
C PRO A 537 -31.45 -20.06 -6.95
N ALA A 538 -30.12 -20.05 -6.80
CA ALA A 538 -29.22 -19.22 -7.60
C ALA A 538 -28.79 -19.94 -8.90
N VAL A 539 -29.53 -19.72 -9.99
CA VAL A 539 -29.26 -20.34 -11.30
C VAL A 539 -29.13 -19.31 -12.42
N ASP A 540 -28.58 -19.72 -13.57
CA ASP A 540 -28.44 -18.82 -14.72
C ASP A 540 -29.81 -18.41 -15.28
N ILE A 541 -29.96 -17.10 -15.52
CA ILE A 541 -31.17 -16.51 -16.14
C ILE A 541 -31.39 -17.01 -17.57
N VAL A 542 -32.64 -16.99 -18.02
CA VAL A 542 -32.97 -17.25 -19.44
C VAL A 542 -32.89 -15.96 -20.24
N SER A 543 -32.11 -15.98 -21.33
CA SER A 543 -31.97 -14.83 -22.22
C SER A 543 -33.33 -14.41 -22.79
N GLY A 544 -33.68 -13.13 -22.65
CA GLY A 544 -34.98 -12.58 -23.07
C GLY A 544 -36.08 -12.63 -22.00
N ALA A 545 -35.85 -13.30 -20.86
CA ALA A 545 -36.83 -13.46 -19.79
C ALA A 545 -36.22 -13.13 -18.40
N THR A 546 -35.43 -12.06 -18.32
CA THR A 546 -34.65 -11.70 -17.12
C THR A 546 -35.54 -11.45 -15.89
N PHE A 547 -36.57 -10.61 -16.00
CA PHE A 547 -37.45 -10.28 -14.87
C PHE A 547 -38.19 -11.51 -14.32
N THR A 548 -38.73 -12.36 -15.20
CA THR A 548 -39.38 -13.62 -14.78
C THR A 548 -38.39 -14.59 -14.17
N SER A 549 -37.17 -14.68 -14.72
CA SER A 549 -36.12 -15.56 -14.17
C SER A 549 -35.74 -15.15 -12.75
N GLU A 550 -35.52 -13.85 -12.51
CA GLU A 550 -35.21 -13.31 -11.19
C GLU A 550 -36.37 -13.45 -10.21
N ALA A 551 -37.61 -13.23 -10.67
CA ALA A 551 -38.81 -13.41 -9.85
C ALA A 551 -38.99 -14.87 -9.38
N ILE A 552 -38.76 -15.86 -10.24
CA ILE A 552 -38.82 -17.28 -9.85
C ILE A 552 -37.74 -17.60 -8.80
N MET A 553 -36.49 -17.17 -9.02
CA MET A 553 -35.39 -17.42 -8.07
C MET A 553 -35.70 -16.82 -6.69
N LYS A 554 -36.20 -15.59 -6.66
CA LYS A 554 -36.57 -14.88 -5.42
C LYS A 554 -37.79 -15.49 -4.73
N ALA A 555 -38.79 -15.95 -5.50
CA ALA A 555 -39.95 -16.62 -4.94
C ALA A 555 -39.57 -17.97 -4.31
N VAL A 556 -38.64 -18.71 -4.92
CA VAL A 556 -38.09 -19.96 -4.36
C VAL A 556 -37.27 -19.68 -3.10
N GLU A 557 -36.43 -18.64 -3.11
CA GLU A 557 -35.69 -18.20 -1.92
C GLU A 557 -36.63 -17.89 -0.75
N ASN A 558 -37.71 -17.12 -1.00
CA ASN A 558 -38.73 -16.84 0.01
C ASN A 558 -39.44 -18.10 0.52
N ALA A 559 -39.69 -19.09 -0.33
CA ALA A 559 -40.26 -20.37 0.08
C ALA A 559 -39.29 -21.18 0.97
N LEU A 560 -37.99 -21.19 0.63
CA LEU A 560 -36.96 -21.92 1.34
C LEU A 560 -36.61 -21.33 2.71
N VAL A 561 -36.81 -20.03 2.92
CA VAL A 561 -36.76 -19.42 4.26
C VAL A 561 -37.77 -20.10 5.21
N GLY A 562 -38.95 -20.48 4.72
CA GLY A 562 -39.92 -21.26 5.49
C GLY A 562 -39.45 -22.69 5.81
N ALA A 563 -38.50 -23.22 5.04
CA ALA A 563 -37.94 -24.56 5.21
C ALA A 563 -36.71 -24.61 6.14
N GLU A 564 -36.06 -23.47 6.37
CA GLU A 564 -34.99 -23.30 7.37
C GLU A 564 -35.55 -23.18 8.80
N ILE A 565 -36.75 -22.64 8.94
CA ILE A 565 -37.49 -22.55 10.21
C ILE A 565 -38.27 -23.85 10.41
N GLY A 566 -37.57 -24.92 10.74
CA GLY A 566 -38.21 -26.18 11.12
C GLY A 566 -39.16 -26.00 12.32
N ALA A 567 -40.40 -26.46 12.15
CA ALA A 567 -41.49 -26.59 13.12
C ALA A 567 -42.46 -25.40 13.27
N GLU A 568 -43.75 -25.70 13.15
CA GLU A 568 -44.82 -24.84 13.68
C GLU A 568 -44.48 -24.45 15.14
N PRO A 569 -44.58 -23.16 15.52
CA PRO A 569 -44.22 -22.73 16.85
C PRO A 569 -45.23 -23.25 17.88
N ALA A 570 -44.83 -24.26 18.66
CA ALA A 570 -45.55 -24.65 19.86
C ALA A 570 -45.28 -23.62 20.97
N TRP A 571 -46.11 -22.58 21.04
CA TRP A 571 -46.11 -21.64 22.16
C TRP A 571 -46.65 -22.33 23.42
N ALA A 572 -46.11 -22.01 24.59
CA ALA A 572 -46.71 -22.48 25.84
C ALA A 572 -48.10 -21.86 26.03
N ASP A 573 -49.03 -22.64 26.56
CA ASP A 573 -50.36 -22.15 26.88
C ASP A 573 -50.27 -21.09 27.99
N GLY A 574 -50.89 -19.94 27.75
CA GLY A 574 -50.77 -18.79 28.63
C GLY A 574 -51.18 -17.49 27.96
N THR A 575 -51.22 -16.44 28.74
CA THR A 575 -51.56 -15.09 28.27
C THR A 575 -50.34 -14.21 28.40
N TYR A 576 -49.90 -13.64 27.27
CA TYR A 576 -48.66 -12.87 27.16
C TYR A 576 -48.95 -11.45 26.71
N THR A 577 -48.31 -10.47 27.34
CA THR A 577 -48.46 -9.06 27.00
C THR A 577 -47.23 -8.56 26.25
N GLY A 578 -47.44 -7.97 25.09
CA GLY A 578 -46.39 -7.36 24.27
C GLY A 578 -46.70 -5.92 23.91
N THR A 579 -45.66 -5.14 23.67
CA THR A 579 -45.75 -3.73 23.28
C THR A 579 -45.04 -3.51 21.97
N GLY A 580 -45.65 -2.75 21.07
CA GLY A 580 -45.08 -2.34 19.78
C GLY A 580 -45.31 -0.86 19.52
N THR A 581 -44.73 -0.33 18.45
CA THR A 581 -44.74 1.12 18.19
C THR A 581 -45.71 1.48 17.07
N GLY A 582 -46.81 2.13 17.43
CA GLY A 582 -47.77 2.72 16.48
C GLY A 582 -47.41 4.16 16.09
N PHE A 583 -48.24 4.80 15.25
CA PHE A 583 -47.98 6.17 14.79
C PHE A 583 -48.13 7.21 15.91
N GLY A 584 -49.17 7.07 16.75
CA GLY A 584 -49.41 7.96 17.91
C GLY A 584 -48.73 7.53 19.22
N GLY A 585 -47.90 6.49 19.21
CA GLY A 585 -47.18 6.01 20.39
C GLY A 585 -47.30 4.48 20.60
N PRO A 586 -46.94 3.98 21.80
CA PRO A 586 -46.93 2.55 22.06
C PRO A 586 -48.33 1.94 22.01
N ILE A 587 -48.41 0.74 21.44
CA ILE A 587 -49.59 -0.11 21.39
C ILE A 587 -49.27 -1.37 22.20
N THR A 588 -50.10 -1.66 23.21
CA THR A 588 -49.98 -2.83 24.07
C THR A 588 -51.05 -3.84 23.71
N VAL A 589 -50.63 -5.07 23.46
CA VAL A 589 -51.48 -6.18 23.05
C VAL A 589 -51.30 -7.35 24.01
N GLU A 590 -52.39 -8.02 24.32
CA GLU A 590 -52.42 -9.26 25.08
C GLU A 590 -52.80 -10.42 24.15
N VAL A 591 -51.98 -11.46 24.13
CA VAL A 591 -52.13 -12.63 23.27
C VAL A 591 -52.34 -13.85 24.15
N THR A 592 -53.48 -14.51 23.99
CA THR A 592 -53.79 -15.76 24.69
C THR A 592 -53.49 -16.94 23.78
N VAL A 593 -52.64 -17.84 24.27
CA VAL A 593 -52.29 -19.10 23.62
C VAL A 593 -52.97 -20.25 24.35
N SER A 594 -53.62 -21.14 23.59
CA SER A 594 -54.20 -22.39 24.11
C SER A 594 -53.98 -23.53 23.12
N ALA A 595 -53.64 -24.71 23.64
CA ALA A 595 -53.20 -25.87 22.88
C ALA A 595 -52.10 -25.53 21.83
N GLY A 596 -51.18 -24.62 22.18
CA GLY A 596 -50.11 -24.16 21.29
C GLY A 596 -50.57 -23.29 20.10
N LYS A 597 -51.79 -22.73 20.14
CA LYS A 597 -52.33 -21.84 19.10
C LYS A 597 -52.79 -20.50 19.66
N ILE A 598 -52.76 -19.47 18.84
CA ILE A 598 -53.28 -18.14 19.18
C ILE A 598 -54.81 -18.23 19.29
N ALA A 599 -55.32 -18.23 20.51
CA ALA A 599 -56.75 -18.33 20.78
C ALA A 599 -57.43 -16.95 20.75
N ALA A 600 -56.73 -15.90 21.21
CA ALA A 600 -57.23 -14.54 21.21
C ALA A 600 -56.09 -13.52 21.17
N VAL A 601 -56.38 -12.36 20.57
CA VAL A 601 -55.52 -11.18 20.57
C VAL A 601 -56.38 -9.99 20.98
N GLU A 602 -55.99 -9.27 22.02
CA GLU A 602 -56.73 -8.11 22.54
C GLU A 602 -55.81 -6.91 22.67
N ILE A 603 -56.24 -5.75 22.17
CA ILE A 603 -55.48 -4.51 22.28
C ILE A 603 -55.85 -3.85 23.60
N VAL A 604 -54.93 -3.85 24.56
CA VAL A 604 -55.15 -3.41 25.94
C VAL A 604 -54.99 -1.90 26.09
N ALA A 605 -54.04 -1.30 25.37
CA ALA A 605 -53.80 0.13 25.39
C ALA A 605 -53.22 0.62 24.06
N HIS A 606 -53.65 1.78 23.58
CA HIS A 606 -53.02 2.47 22.45
C HIS A 606 -53.21 3.98 22.58
N SER A 607 -52.25 4.73 22.04
CA SER A 607 -52.33 6.20 21.91
C SER A 607 -52.44 6.65 20.45
N ASP A 608 -52.80 5.72 19.54
CA ASP A 608 -52.78 5.98 18.11
C ASP A 608 -53.92 6.90 17.63
N THR A 609 -53.76 7.47 16.44
CA THR A 609 -54.62 8.55 15.92
C THR A 609 -56.06 8.05 15.73
N PRO A 610 -57.06 8.64 16.44
CA PRO A 610 -58.46 8.22 16.31
C PRO A 610 -58.99 8.41 14.89
N GLY A 611 -59.76 7.44 14.37
CA GLY A 611 -60.36 7.49 13.03
C GLY A 611 -59.47 6.99 11.89
N ILE A 612 -58.15 7.00 12.07
CA ILE A 612 -57.17 6.43 11.11
C ILE A 612 -56.73 5.03 11.55
N SER A 613 -56.54 4.84 12.85
CA SER A 613 -56.10 3.56 13.44
C SER A 613 -57.23 2.54 13.62
N ASP A 614 -58.50 3.00 13.66
CA ASP A 614 -59.68 2.17 13.94
C ASP A 614 -59.80 0.91 13.05
N PRO A 615 -59.54 0.95 11.72
CA PRO A 615 -59.59 -0.24 10.89
C PRO A 615 -58.55 -1.29 11.29
N ALA A 616 -57.33 -0.86 11.63
CA ALA A 616 -56.29 -1.78 12.09
C ALA A 616 -56.62 -2.36 13.47
N ILE A 617 -57.12 -1.55 14.40
CA ILE A 617 -57.47 -1.99 15.76
C ILE A 617 -58.60 -3.02 15.72
N LYS A 618 -59.58 -2.86 14.81
CA LYS A 618 -60.73 -3.76 14.70
C LYS A 618 -60.41 -5.05 13.95
N ASP A 619 -59.68 -4.97 12.83
CA ASP A 619 -59.56 -6.09 11.90
C ASP A 619 -58.30 -6.94 12.15
N MET A 620 -57.22 -6.36 12.68
CA MET A 620 -55.95 -7.07 12.86
C MET A 620 -56.04 -8.24 13.86
N PRO A 621 -56.67 -8.09 15.04
CA PRO A 621 -56.75 -9.21 15.99
C PRO A 621 -57.43 -10.45 15.40
N GLY A 622 -58.50 -10.26 14.63
CA GLY A 622 -59.21 -11.35 13.96
C GLY A 622 -58.37 -12.01 12.86
N ARG A 623 -57.59 -11.23 12.09
CA ARG A 623 -56.68 -11.76 11.06
C ARG A 623 -55.57 -12.61 11.65
N ILE A 624 -54.97 -12.15 12.75
CA ILE A 624 -53.87 -12.86 13.43
C ILE A 624 -54.35 -14.18 14.02
N VAL A 625 -55.51 -14.19 14.68
CA VAL A 625 -56.12 -15.42 15.20
C VAL A 625 -56.47 -16.39 14.06
N ALA A 626 -57.06 -15.90 12.97
CA ALA A 626 -57.42 -16.73 11.83
C ALA A 626 -56.20 -17.32 11.10
N ALA A 627 -55.11 -16.57 11.00
CA ALA A 627 -53.87 -17.01 10.39
C ALA A 627 -52.99 -17.84 11.33
N ASN A 628 -53.29 -17.85 12.64
CA ASN A 628 -52.44 -18.41 13.69
C ASN A 628 -50.97 -17.93 13.56
N SER A 629 -50.78 -16.67 13.14
CA SER A 629 -49.47 -16.09 12.83
C SER A 629 -49.51 -14.58 12.98
N ALA A 630 -48.40 -13.98 13.41
CA ALA A 630 -48.23 -12.53 13.44
C ALA A 630 -48.00 -11.94 12.03
N GLN A 631 -47.61 -12.76 11.06
CA GLN A 631 -47.36 -12.35 9.67
C GLN A 631 -48.67 -12.26 8.88
N VAL A 632 -49.43 -11.18 9.10
CA VAL A 632 -50.66 -10.88 8.37
C VAL A 632 -50.57 -9.55 7.63
N ASP A 633 -51.31 -9.42 6.54
CA ASP A 633 -51.33 -8.19 5.74
C ASP A 633 -51.81 -6.97 6.55
N VAL A 634 -51.06 -5.88 6.43
CA VAL A 634 -51.40 -4.59 7.01
C VAL A 634 -52.72 -4.05 6.44
N VAL A 635 -53.49 -3.33 7.27
CA VAL A 635 -54.74 -2.71 6.83
C VAL A 635 -54.44 -1.43 6.05
N SER A 636 -54.98 -1.34 4.83
CA SER A 636 -54.83 -0.15 3.98
C SER A 636 -55.38 1.09 4.68
N GLY A 637 -54.58 2.16 4.73
CA GLY A 637 -54.91 3.40 5.43
C GLY A 637 -54.50 3.44 6.92
N ALA A 638 -54.03 2.33 7.49
CA ALA A 638 -53.63 2.23 8.90
C ALA A 638 -52.26 1.52 9.06
N THR A 639 -51.35 1.71 8.10
CA THR A 639 -50.11 0.91 7.96
C THR A 639 -49.20 0.94 9.18
N TYR A 640 -48.98 2.12 9.78
CA TYR A 640 -48.12 2.25 10.95
C TYR A 640 -48.73 1.61 12.20
N THR A 641 -50.04 1.75 12.40
CA THR A 641 -50.78 1.07 13.47
C THR A 641 -50.76 -0.45 13.26
N SER A 642 -50.97 -0.94 12.03
CA SER A 642 -50.91 -2.38 11.72
C SER A 642 -49.53 -2.96 12.00
N LYS A 643 -48.44 -2.26 11.64
CA LYS A 643 -47.07 -2.69 11.97
C LYS A 643 -46.81 -2.71 13.47
N GLY A 644 -47.28 -1.68 14.20
CA GLY A 644 -47.16 -1.63 15.66
C GLY A 644 -47.92 -2.76 16.37
N ILE A 645 -49.09 -3.18 15.85
CA ILE A 645 -49.84 -4.33 16.37
C ILE A 645 -49.10 -5.64 16.09
N ILE A 646 -48.56 -5.82 14.88
CA ILE A 646 -47.76 -7.01 14.52
C ILE A 646 -46.55 -7.13 15.46
N GLU A 647 -45.79 -6.05 15.61
CA GLU A 647 -44.62 -5.99 16.51
C GLU A 647 -45.01 -6.31 17.97
N ALA A 648 -46.13 -5.77 18.45
CA ALA A 648 -46.62 -6.05 19.81
C ALA A 648 -46.98 -7.54 19.99
N VAL A 649 -47.59 -8.17 18.98
CA VAL A 649 -47.94 -9.60 19.01
C VAL A 649 -46.68 -10.47 18.93
N GLU A 650 -45.71 -10.14 18.08
CA GLU A 650 -44.43 -10.85 18.01
C GLU A 650 -43.69 -10.81 19.35
N ASN A 651 -43.66 -9.64 20.00
CA ASN A 651 -43.06 -9.48 21.33
C ASN A 651 -43.80 -10.27 22.42
N ALA A 652 -45.12 -10.44 22.31
CA ALA A 652 -45.91 -11.28 23.22
C ALA A 652 -45.63 -12.78 22.97
N LEU A 653 -45.63 -13.22 21.71
CA LEU A 653 -45.39 -14.61 21.32
C LEU A 653 -43.95 -15.06 21.64
N ALA A 654 -42.96 -14.16 21.53
CA ALA A 654 -41.59 -14.42 21.95
C ALA A 654 -41.48 -14.76 23.45
N GLN A 655 -42.36 -14.21 24.29
CA GLN A 655 -42.45 -14.60 25.71
C GLN A 655 -43.04 -16.00 25.87
N GLY A 656 -44.05 -16.36 25.07
CA GLY A 656 -44.61 -17.72 25.03
C GLY A 656 -43.63 -18.78 24.55
N MET A 657 -42.73 -18.42 23.63
CA MET A 657 -41.63 -19.30 23.20
C MET A 657 -40.58 -19.49 24.30
N LYS A 658 -40.25 -18.42 25.05
CA LYS A 658 -39.35 -18.53 26.22
C LYS A 658 -39.96 -19.37 27.33
N ALA A 659 -41.26 -19.22 27.59
CA ALA A 659 -41.99 -20.03 28.58
C ALA A 659 -42.08 -21.51 28.18
N ALA A 660 -42.13 -21.83 26.87
CA ALA A 660 -42.08 -23.20 26.37
C ALA A 660 -40.68 -23.85 26.50
N ALA A 661 -39.61 -23.04 26.61
CA ALA A 661 -38.23 -23.49 26.71
C ALA A 661 -37.71 -23.67 28.15
N GLU A 662 -38.48 -23.28 29.18
CA GLU A 662 -38.12 -23.48 30.59
C GLU A 662 -38.61 -24.86 31.10
N PRO A 663 -37.75 -25.70 31.72
CA PRO A 663 -38.18 -26.97 32.29
C PRO A 663 -39.05 -26.74 33.53
N ALA A 664 -40.16 -27.49 33.63
CA ALA A 664 -41.11 -27.38 34.73
C ALA A 664 -40.42 -27.49 36.12
N PRO A 665 -40.82 -26.68 37.12
CA PRO A 665 -40.29 -26.81 38.47
C PRO A 665 -40.69 -28.16 39.06
N ALA A 666 -39.72 -28.81 39.72
CA ALA A 666 -39.93 -30.07 40.43
C ALA A 666 -41.05 -29.91 41.48
N LEU A 667 -42.10 -30.70 41.34
CA LEU A 667 -43.07 -30.92 42.41
C LEU A 667 -42.42 -31.81 43.48
N ASP A 668 -42.53 -31.38 44.74
CA ASP A 668 -42.06 -32.09 45.95
C ASP A 668 -42.46 -33.58 46.02
#